data_AF-A0A3Q3IB98-F1
#
_entry.id   AF-A0A3Q3IB98-F1
#
_cell.length_a   1.000
_cell.length_b   1.000
_cell.length_c   1.000
_cell.angle_alpha   90.00
_cell.angle_beta   90.00
_cell.angle_gamma   90.00
#
_symmetry.space_group_name_H-M   'P 1'
#
loop_
_entity.id
_entity.type
_entity.pdbx_description
1 polymer ?
#
loop_
_entity_poly.entity_id
_entity_poly.type
_entity_poly.pdbx_seq_one_letter_code
_entity_poly.pdbx_strand_id
1 'polypeptide(L)'
;LSPPARAAGAPCGGSAATQGGSSKTLSPESLLDIAARKVAEKWPFQRVEERFERIPEPVQRRIVYWSFPRSEREICMYSSFNTGGEEMGSSGESSDETRLPFRRGIGLLESGCVDNVLQVGFHLSGTVREPATSPEPELICNVSVSFDRCKITAVTCSCGNKDIFYCAHVVALSLYRVRKPEQVKLRLPISETLFQMNRDQLQKFVQYLITVHHTEVLPTAQKLADEILSQNSEINQLHGAPDPTAGASVDDENCWHLDEEQVQEQVKLFLSQGGYHGSGKQLNLLFSKVREMLKMRDSNGARMLTLITEQFMGDPRLALWRQQGTTMTDKYRQLWDELGALWMCIVLNPHCKPEQKGFWLRQLRRWNGVDICPLEDGNHGSELTNLTNALPQELLHKGITSVTNLEGWVGHPLDPIGTLFGTLMETGRGSEDGATALLDFSGKRTEHVVFPVQHFLEDGESFLSLAVETALIGLGQQRMMPDGLYAQEKVCRNEEQVLAKLQEVELDDSLVKIFRKQAVFLLEAGPYSGLGELLYRESVPMHTFAKYLFTSLLPHDTELAYKIALRAMRLPVLESTAASGDLSRPQHLVSLVPNRFPRWFTLSHIETQQCELASTMLTAAKGDARKLETVLESIQKNIHSSSHIFKLAQDAFKIATLMDSLPDITLLKVSLELGLQVMRMTLSTLNWRRREMVRWLVTCATEVGVFALDSIMQSWFTLFTPTEATSIVASTVMSNSTIVRLHLDCHQQENLANSAHTLALQCAMKDPQNCALSALTLCEKDHIAFETAYQIVLDAAATGMNYTQLFTIAHYMEHRGYPMRAYKLATLAMTHLNLSYNQDTHPAINDVLWACALSHSLGKNELAAVIPLVVKSVKCATVLSDILRRCTLSTPGMVALHSRRNSGKLMSLDKAPLRQLLDATIGAYINTAHSRLTHISPRHYSEFIEFLAKARETFLLAHDGHIQFTQFIDNLKQIYKGKKKLMMFVREKFG
;
A
#
# COMPACT_ATOMS: atom_id res chain seq x y z
N LEU A 1 -82.75 10.27 40.44
CA LEU A 1 -83.87 10.37 39.47
C LEU A 1 -83.57 9.41 38.32
N SER A 2 -84.16 8.21 38.35
CA SER A 2 -84.25 7.31 37.19
C SER A 2 -85.49 7.69 36.37
N PRO A 3 -85.76 7.04 35.22
CA PRO A 3 -85.13 7.11 33.88
C PRO A 3 -86.19 7.64 32.85
N PRO A 4 -86.12 7.53 31.50
CA PRO A 4 -86.15 6.27 30.71
C PRO A 4 -85.29 6.38 29.40
N ALA A 5 -85.17 5.45 28.44
CA ALA A 5 -85.75 4.14 28.17
C ALA A 5 -84.81 3.38 27.20
N ARG A 6 -84.83 2.05 27.31
CA ARG A 6 -84.32 1.08 26.33
C ARG A 6 -85.26 0.98 25.12
N ALA A 7 -84.70 0.66 23.95
CA ALA A 7 -85.26 -0.27 22.94
C ALA A 7 -84.06 -0.78 22.12
N ALA A 8 -83.58 -2.04 22.24
CA ALA A 8 -84.16 -3.34 21.88
C ALA A 8 -84.34 -3.53 20.35
N GLY A 9 -83.67 -4.55 19.79
CA GLY A 9 -84.03 -5.14 18.49
C GLY A 9 -82.85 -5.54 17.61
N ALA A 10 -82.47 -6.82 17.65
CA ALA A 10 -81.55 -7.53 16.75
C ALA A 10 -82.17 -7.76 15.35
N PRO A 11 -81.68 -8.69 14.50
CA PRO A 11 -80.34 -8.93 13.93
C PRO A 11 -80.38 -8.93 12.37
N CYS A 12 -79.26 -9.31 11.73
CA CYS A 12 -79.13 -10.10 10.48
C CYS A 12 -78.33 -9.46 9.34
N GLY A 13 -77.46 -10.29 8.76
CA GLY A 13 -77.19 -10.31 7.32
C GLY A 13 -75.83 -9.78 6.90
N GLY A 14 -74.85 -10.68 6.83
CA GLY A 14 -73.59 -10.38 6.15
C GLY A 14 -73.78 -10.24 4.63
N SER A 15 -72.90 -9.45 4.01
CA SER A 15 -72.31 -9.74 2.69
C SER A 15 -71.15 -8.79 2.45
N ALA A 16 -70.03 -9.37 2.06
CA ALA A 16 -68.82 -8.68 1.65
C ALA A 16 -69.04 -7.91 0.34
N ALA A 17 -68.57 -6.66 0.28
CA ALA A 17 -68.14 -6.03 -0.96
C ALA A 17 -67.14 -4.91 -0.65
N THR A 18 -66.09 -4.94 -1.44
CA THR A 18 -64.86 -4.17 -1.44
C THR A 18 -65.02 -2.68 -1.81
N GLN A 19 -64.07 -1.90 -1.27
CA GLN A 19 -63.59 -0.56 -1.68
C GLN A 19 -64.44 0.68 -1.39
N GLY A 20 -63.77 1.69 -0.81
CA GLY A 20 -64.24 3.08 -0.75
C GLY A 20 -63.62 3.83 0.41
N GLY A 21 -62.66 4.71 0.13
CA GLY A 21 -61.89 5.45 1.13
C GLY A 21 -62.74 6.29 2.09
N SER A 22 -62.35 6.27 3.36
CA SER A 22 -62.79 7.26 4.35
C SER A 22 -61.57 8.04 4.81
N SER A 23 -61.40 9.23 4.25
CA SER A 23 -60.72 10.34 4.93
C SER A 23 -61.31 10.43 6.33
N LYS A 24 -60.58 10.00 7.37
CA LYS A 24 -60.99 10.22 8.75
C LYS A 24 -60.87 11.72 9.00
N THR A 25 -61.99 12.42 8.97
CA THR A 25 -62.16 13.71 9.61
C THR A 25 -61.59 13.61 11.02
N LEU A 26 -60.44 14.24 11.28
CA LEU A 26 -59.77 14.24 12.57
C LEU A 26 -60.63 15.03 13.57
N SER A 27 -61.55 14.34 14.24
CA SER A 27 -62.08 14.83 15.52
C SER A 27 -60.91 14.89 16.50
N PRO A 28 -60.69 16.01 17.21
CA PRO A 28 -59.63 16.08 18.21
C PRO A 28 -59.84 14.98 19.26
N GLU A 29 -58.76 14.35 19.69
CA GLU A 29 -58.80 13.31 20.73
C GLU A 29 -59.30 13.89 22.05
N SER A 30 -59.84 13.04 22.92
CA SER A 30 -60.34 13.48 24.21
C SER A 30 -59.20 14.07 25.07
N LEU A 31 -59.52 15.02 25.95
CA LEU A 31 -58.55 15.56 26.91
C LEU A 31 -57.92 14.44 27.77
N LEU A 32 -58.73 13.42 28.11
CA LEU A 32 -58.27 12.22 28.81
C LEU A 32 -57.17 11.50 28.01
N ASP A 33 -57.36 11.31 26.71
CA ASP A 33 -56.38 10.65 25.84
C ASP A 33 -55.09 11.45 25.71
N ILE A 34 -55.21 12.76 25.49
CA ILE A 34 -54.06 13.65 25.36
C ILE A 34 -53.24 13.65 26.67
N ALA A 35 -53.92 13.77 27.82
CA ALA A 35 -53.29 13.76 29.12
C ALA A 35 -52.66 12.40 29.45
N ALA A 36 -53.41 11.30 29.28
CA ALA A 36 -52.92 9.95 29.53
C ALA A 36 -51.71 9.61 28.66
N ARG A 37 -51.71 10.02 27.39
CA ARG A 37 -50.56 9.87 26.50
C ARG A 37 -49.33 10.63 26.99
N LYS A 38 -49.50 11.88 27.43
CA LYS A 38 -48.38 12.68 27.94
C LYS A 38 -47.81 12.15 29.25
N VAL A 39 -48.68 11.55 30.09
CA VAL A 39 -48.25 10.83 31.29
C VAL A 39 -47.46 9.58 30.90
N ALA A 40 -48.05 8.73 30.06
CA ALA A 40 -47.45 7.50 29.58
C ALA A 40 -46.07 7.76 28.94
N GLU A 41 -45.88 8.79 28.14
CA GLU A 41 -44.59 9.10 27.50
C GLU A 41 -43.46 9.49 28.47
N LYS A 42 -43.78 9.98 29.67
CA LYS A 42 -42.79 10.66 30.54
C LYS A 42 -42.60 10.04 31.92
N TRP A 43 -43.65 9.48 32.50
CA TRP A 43 -43.68 9.12 33.91
C TRP A 43 -43.89 7.62 34.08
N PRO A 44 -43.08 6.94 34.93
CA PRO A 44 -43.37 5.57 35.31
C PRO A 44 -44.68 5.54 36.10
N PHE A 45 -45.45 4.46 35.96
CA PHE A 45 -46.79 4.37 36.52
C PHE A 45 -46.80 4.39 38.05
N GLN A 46 -45.80 3.78 38.69
CA GLN A 46 -45.61 3.81 40.14
C GLN A 46 -45.66 5.24 40.70
N ARG A 47 -45.06 6.21 40.01
CA ARG A 47 -45.07 7.62 40.46
C ARG A 47 -46.46 8.27 40.37
N VAL A 48 -47.31 7.76 39.48
CA VAL A 48 -48.72 8.19 39.40
C VAL A 48 -49.49 7.60 40.58
N GLU A 49 -49.28 6.32 40.89
CA GLU A 49 -49.91 5.61 42.02
C GLU A 49 -49.52 6.23 43.37
N GLU A 50 -48.24 6.49 43.59
CA GLU A 50 -47.74 7.09 44.85
C GLU A 50 -48.25 8.52 45.08
N ARG A 51 -48.62 9.23 44.01
CA ARG A 51 -49.06 10.63 44.11
C ARG A 51 -50.53 10.76 44.47
N PHE A 52 -51.36 9.75 44.18
CA PHE A 52 -52.81 9.85 44.32
C PHE A 52 -53.37 8.63 45.05
N GLU A 53 -54.09 8.85 46.16
CA GLU A 53 -54.70 7.78 46.96
C GLU A 53 -55.68 6.90 46.16
N ARG A 54 -56.34 7.44 45.13
CA ARG A 54 -57.24 6.68 44.25
C ARG A 54 -57.28 7.25 42.84
N ILE A 55 -56.80 6.47 41.88
CA ILE A 55 -56.86 6.83 40.46
C ILE A 55 -58.11 6.17 39.84
N PRO A 56 -59.00 6.91 39.15
CA PRO A 56 -60.15 6.31 38.48
C PRO A 56 -59.73 5.28 37.41
N GLU A 57 -60.39 4.11 37.38
CA GLU A 57 -60.12 3.04 36.41
C GLU A 57 -60.06 3.53 34.94
N PRO A 58 -60.96 4.41 34.44
CA PRO A 58 -60.86 4.90 33.07
C PRO A 58 -59.55 5.65 32.76
N VAL A 59 -58.98 6.33 33.77
CA VAL A 59 -57.72 7.06 33.65
C VAL A 59 -56.55 6.07 33.64
N GLN A 60 -56.50 5.15 34.60
CA GLN A 60 -55.47 4.10 34.64
C GLN A 60 -55.45 3.31 33.32
N ARG A 61 -56.63 2.89 32.84
CA ARG A 61 -56.79 2.12 31.61
C ARG A 61 -56.23 2.84 30.39
N ARG A 62 -56.41 4.16 30.30
CA ARG A 62 -55.86 4.97 29.20
C ARG A 62 -54.36 5.20 29.34
N ILE A 63 -53.84 5.42 30.55
CA ILE A 63 -52.38 5.51 30.76
C ILE A 63 -51.73 4.20 30.28
N VAL A 64 -52.20 3.06 30.80
CA VAL A 64 -51.73 1.72 30.43
C VAL A 64 -51.83 1.47 28.91
N TYR A 65 -52.92 1.90 28.27
CA TYR A 65 -53.07 1.77 26.81
C TYR A 65 -52.01 2.57 26.03
N TRP A 66 -51.74 3.81 26.46
CA TRP A 66 -50.81 4.71 25.77
C TRP A 66 -49.34 4.41 26.09
N SER A 67 -49.05 3.60 27.10
CA SER A 67 -47.69 3.20 27.48
C SER A 67 -47.04 2.22 26.51
N PHE A 68 -47.77 1.59 25.58
CA PHE A 68 -47.18 0.73 24.55
C PHE A 68 -46.59 1.56 23.38
N PRO A 69 -45.45 1.15 22.78
CA PRO A 69 -44.89 1.84 21.61
C PRO A 69 -45.87 1.90 20.43
N ARG A 70 -45.74 2.94 19.60
CA ARG A 70 -46.67 3.19 18.48
C ARG A 70 -45.99 3.20 17.11
N SER A 71 -44.66 3.26 17.07
CA SER A 71 -43.90 3.34 15.83
C SER A 71 -43.45 1.96 15.40
N GLU A 72 -43.88 1.53 14.21
CA GLU A 72 -43.36 0.29 13.60
C GLU A 72 -41.86 0.40 13.29
N ARG A 73 -41.35 1.63 13.04
CA ARG A 73 -39.93 1.88 12.78
C ARG A 73 -39.05 1.56 13.98
N GLU A 74 -39.53 1.83 15.19
CA GLU A 74 -38.81 1.49 16.42
C GLU A 74 -38.75 -0.03 16.61
N ILE A 75 -39.83 -0.75 16.29
CA ILE A 75 -39.85 -2.23 16.30
C ILE A 75 -38.90 -2.78 15.24
N CYS A 76 -38.87 -2.18 14.04
CA CYS A 76 -37.94 -2.55 12.97
C CYS A 76 -36.47 -2.37 13.41
N MET A 77 -36.17 -1.27 14.09
CA MET A 77 -34.83 -0.99 14.60
C MET A 77 -34.34 -2.09 15.55
N TYR A 78 -35.21 -2.68 16.36
CA TYR A 78 -34.79 -3.76 17.28
C TYR A 78 -34.94 -5.18 16.71
N SER A 79 -35.29 -5.33 15.44
CA SER A 79 -35.51 -6.65 14.81
C SER A 79 -34.69 -6.92 13.56
N SER A 80 -34.04 -5.92 12.96
CA SER A 80 -33.26 -6.11 11.72
C SER A 80 -32.11 -5.11 11.60
N PHE A 81 -31.09 -5.47 10.82
CA PHE A 81 -30.05 -4.54 10.38
C PHE A 81 -30.59 -3.66 9.25
N ASN A 82 -30.28 -2.37 9.27
CA ASN A 82 -30.56 -1.50 8.13
C ASN A 82 -29.39 -1.62 7.14
N THR A 83 -29.58 -2.35 6.03
CA THR A 83 -28.61 -2.34 4.92
C THR A 83 -28.78 -1.04 4.16
N GLY A 84 -27.97 -0.03 4.52
CA GLY A 84 -27.81 1.17 3.70
C GLY A 84 -27.40 0.77 2.27
N GLY A 85 -28.03 1.39 1.28
CA GLY A 85 -27.84 1.10 -0.14
C GLY A 85 -26.47 1.53 -0.66
N GLU A 86 -25.42 0.77 -0.34
CA GLU A 86 -24.15 0.81 -1.06
C GLU A 86 -23.90 -0.57 -1.70
N GLU A 87 -24.03 -0.56 -3.03
CA GLU A 87 -23.53 -1.50 -4.04
C GLU A 87 -23.03 -2.87 -3.58
N MET A 88 -23.90 -3.88 -3.67
CA MET A 88 -23.49 -5.28 -3.80
C MET A 88 -23.50 -5.68 -5.28
N GLY A 89 -22.40 -5.38 -5.96
CA GLY A 89 -22.08 -5.96 -7.25
C GLY A 89 -21.76 -7.45 -7.11
N SER A 90 -22.48 -8.27 -7.87
CA SER A 90 -22.24 -9.69 -8.19
C SER A 90 -22.29 -10.71 -7.04
N SER A 91 -23.49 -11.21 -6.77
CA SER A 91 -23.83 -12.63 -6.92
C SER A 91 -25.33 -12.77 -6.72
N GLY A 92 -26.02 -13.21 -7.76
CA GLY A 92 -27.49 -13.28 -7.76
C GLY A 92 -28.03 -14.18 -6.67
N GLU A 93 -28.94 -13.63 -5.87
CA GLU A 93 -30.18 -14.25 -5.41
C GLU A 93 -31.00 -13.19 -4.67
N SER A 94 -32.12 -12.77 -5.26
CA SER A 94 -33.11 -11.86 -4.65
C SER A 94 -33.92 -12.54 -3.53
N SER A 95 -33.33 -13.50 -2.81
CA SER A 95 -34.00 -14.39 -1.85
C SER A 95 -33.80 -13.98 -0.39
N ASP A 96 -32.87 -13.06 -0.09
CA ASP A 96 -32.44 -12.78 1.29
C ASP A 96 -33.28 -11.68 2.00
N GLU A 97 -33.87 -10.73 1.27
CA GLU A 97 -34.72 -9.68 1.87
C GLU A 97 -35.97 -10.24 2.57
N THR A 98 -36.52 -11.35 2.06
CA THR A 98 -37.68 -12.04 2.64
C THR A 98 -37.38 -12.80 3.94
N ARG A 99 -36.10 -12.97 4.31
CA ARG A 99 -35.69 -13.73 5.51
C ARG A 99 -35.49 -12.85 6.75
N LEU A 100 -35.54 -11.52 6.63
CA LEU A 100 -35.34 -10.60 7.75
C LEU A 100 -36.44 -10.77 8.81
N PRO A 101 -36.10 -10.79 10.12
CA PRO A 101 -37.09 -11.03 11.19
C PRO A 101 -38.27 -10.06 11.16
N PHE A 102 -38.02 -8.78 10.82
CA PHE A 102 -39.09 -7.79 10.71
C PHE A 102 -40.09 -8.13 9.60
N ARG A 103 -39.58 -8.48 8.41
CA ARG A 103 -40.39 -8.87 7.24
C ARG A 103 -41.18 -10.13 7.48
N ARG A 104 -40.52 -11.15 8.04
CA ARG A 104 -41.17 -12.40 8.44
C ARG A 104 -42.25 -12.13 9.49
N GLY A 105 -42.01 -11.24 10.45
CA GLY A 105 -43.00 -10.83 11.45
C GLY A 105 -44.23 -10.15 10.84
N ILE A 106 -44.04 -9.30 9.82
CA ILE A 106 -45.16 -8.74 9.04
C ILE A 106 -45.94 -9.87 8.35
N GLY A 107 -45.24 -10.80 7.70
CA GLY A 107 -45.86 -11.95 7.03
C GLY A 107 -46.73 -12.78 7.98
N LEU A 108 -46.24 -13.10 9.18
CA LEU A 108 -46.99 -13.82 10.22
C LEU A 108 -48.22 -13.04 10.71
N LEU A 109 -48.13 -11.71 10.81
CA LEU A 109 -49.27 -10.88 11.20
C LEU A 109 -50.35 -10.85 10.10
N GLU A 110 -49.94 -10.71 8.84
CA GLU A 110 -50.83 -10.61 7.69
C GLU A 110 -51.49 -11.95 7.34
N SER A 111 -50.80 -13.08 7.58
CA SER A 111 -51.37 -14.42 7.47
C SER A 111 -52.33 -14.79 8.60
N GLY A 112 -52.53 -13.91 9.58
CA GLY A 112 -53.45 -14.15 10.71
C GLY A 112 -52.93 -15.19 11.71
N CYS A 113 -51.61 -15.33 11.83
CA CYS A 113 -50.99 -16.33 12.71
C CYS A 113 -50.85 -15.88 14.17
N VAL A 114 -51.36 -14.71 14.56
CA VAL A 114 -51.26 -14.18 15.92
C VAL A 114 -52.60 -14.35 16.64
N ASP A 115 -52.59 -15.15 17.70
CA ASP A 115 -53.77 -15.57 18.46
C ASP A 115 -53.60 -15.29 19.97
N ASN A 116 -54.69 -15.39 20.72
CA ASN A 116 -54.73 -15.30 22.19
C ASN A 116 -54.08 -14.03 22.80
N VAL A 117 -54.19 -12.90 22.10
CA VAL A 117 -53.54 -11.65 22.51
C VAL A 117 -54.25 -11.02 23.72
N LEU A 118 -53.51 -10.86 24.82
CA LEU A 118 -53.99 -10.30 26.07
C LEU A 118 -52.99 -9.25 26.58
N GLN A 119 -53.49 -8.07 26.96
CA GLN A 119 -52.71 -7.09 27.69
C GLN A 119 -53.22 -7.00 29.13
N VAL A 120 -52.35 -7.27 30.11
CA VAL A 120 -52.63 -7.07 31.54
C VAL A 120 -51.65 -6.03 32.05
N GLY A 121 -52.16 -4.85 32.41
CA GLY A 121 -51.32 -3.71 32.76
C GLY A 121 -50.27 -3.43 31.68
N PHE A 122 -49.02 -3.42 32.10
CA PHE A 122 -47.82 -3.14 31.30
C PHE A 122 -47.19 -4.38 30.65
N HIS A 123 -47.96 -5.48 30.57
CA HIS A 123 -47.52 -6.75 30.02
C HIS A 123 -48.46 -7.23 28.91
N LEU A 124 -47.90 -7.52 27.74
CA LEU A 124 -48.60 -8.03 26.56
C LEU A 124 -48.16 -9.49 26.32
N SER A 125 -49.12 -10.39 26.20
CA SER A 125 -48.87 -11.80 25.86
C SER A 125 -49.72 -12.26 24.69
N GLY A 126 -49.23 -13.27 23.97
CA GLY A 126 -49.94 -13.89 22.86
C GLY A 126 -49.23 -15.14 22.34
N THR A 127 -49.92 -15.86 21.46
CA THR A 127 -49.41 -17.06 20.79
C THR A 127 -49.24 -16.80 19.30
N VAL A 128 -48.06 -17.06 18.75
CA VAL A 128 -47.78 -16.89 17.31
C VAL A 128 -47.55 -18.26 16.67
N ARG A 129 -48.32 -18.57 15.63
CA ARG A 129 -48.28 -19.85 14.93
C ARG A 129 -47.44 -19.78 13.65
N GLU A 130 -46.35 -20.53 13.71
CA GLU A 130 -45.43 -20.91 12.67
C GLU A 130 -45.98 -21.84 11.57
N PRO A 131 -46.45 -21.42 10.37
CA PRO A 131 -46.90 -22.41 9.39
C PRO A 131 -45.75 -23.34 9.00
N ALA A 132 -46.00 -24.65 8.93
CA ALA A 132 -44.99 -25.64 8.56
C ALA A 132 -44.42 -25.34 7.16
N THR A 133 -43.10 -25.15 7.09
CA THR A 133 -42.34 -25.07 5.83
C THR A 133 -41.52 -26.34 5.70
N SER A 134 -41.69 -27.15 4.64
CA SER A 134 -40.91 -28.40 4.48
C SER A 134 -39.40 -28.11 4.58
N PRO A 135 -38.67 -28.60 5.60
CA PRO A 135 -38.91 -29.80 6.42
C PRO A 135 -39.36 -29.58 7.90
N GLU A 136 -39.63 -28.36 8.33
CA GLU A 136 -39.93 -28.01 9.74
C GLU A 136 -41.43 -28.13 10.08
N PRO A 137 -41.78 -28.69 11.27
CA PRO A 137 -43.16 -28.80 11.73
C PRO A 137 -43.78 -27.45 12.12
N GLU A 138 -45.11 -27.41 12.27
CA GLU A 138 -45.81 -26.22 12.79
C GLU A 138 -45.28 -25.88 14.20
N LEU A 139 -44.80 -24.65 14.37
CA LEU A 139 -44.20 -24.17 15.62
C LEU A 139 -45.17 -23.20 16.30
N ILE A 140 -45.53 -23.45 17.56
CA ILE A 140 -46.34 -22.52 18.34
C ILE A 140 -45.43 -21.82 19.35
N CYS A 141 -45.30 -20.50 19.21
CA CYS A 141 -44.47 -19.69 20.08
C CYS A 141 -45.32 -18.89 21.06
N ASN A 142 -45.06 -19.09 22.36
CA ASN A 142 -45.57 -18.22 23.40
C ASN A 142 -44.67 -17.00 23.50
N VAL A 143 -45.26 -15.82 23.30
CA VAL A 143 -44.54 -14.55 23.28
C VAL A 143 -45.09 -13.66 24.38
N SER A 144 -44.19 -13.06 25.14
CA SER A 144 -44.54 -12.04 26.13
C SER A 144 -43.63 -10.82 25.99
N VAL A 145 -44.21 -9.64 26.19
CA VAL A 145 -43.58 -8.34 26.00
C VAL A 145 -43.98 -7.45 27.17
N SER A 146 -43.01 -7.02 27.96
CA SER A 146 -43.20 -5.97 28.97
C SER A 146 -42.80 -4.63 28.37
N PHE A 147 -43.52 -3.58 28.75
CA PHE A 147 -43.29 -2.25 28.19
C PHE A 147 -43.54 -1.17 29.23
N ASP A 148 -42.83 -0.07 29.10
CA ASP A 148 -42.97 1.11 29.94
C ASP A 148 -42.60 2.36 29.13
N ARG A 149 -43.22 3.49 29.44
CA ARG A 149 -42.96 4.79 28.81
C ARG A 149 -42.80 4.77 27.28
N CYS A 150 -43.68 4.04 26.60
CA CYS A 150 -43.69 3.83 25.15
C CYS A 150 -42.51 3.03 24.59
N LYS A 151 -41.81 2.23 25.41
CA LYS A 151 -40.70 1.36 25.02
C LYS A 151 -40.95 -0.07 25.47
N ILE A 152 -40.51 -1.04 24.68
CA ILE A 152 -40.46 -2.44 25.10
C ILE A 152 -39.26 -2.60 26.03
N THR A 153 -39.48 -3.03 27.27
CA THR A 153 -38.44 -3.14 28.30
C THR A 153 -37.95 -4.57 28.51
N ALA A 154 -38.79 -5.57 28.18
CA ALA A 154 -38.40 -6.97 28.16
C ALA A 154 -39.20 -7.76 27.13
N VAL A 155 -38.57 -8.78 26.54
CA VAL A 155 -39.23 -9.71 25.62
C VAL A 155 -38.87 -11.14 26.02
N THR A 156 -39.83 -12.06 25.90
CA THR A 156 -39.57 -13.50 26.00
C THR A 156 -40.33 -14.23 24.91
N CYS A 157 -39.68 -15.21 24.30
CA CYS A 157 -40.27 -16.03 23.25
C CYS A 157 -39.81 -17.47 23.38
N SER A 158 -40.73 -18.43 23.25
CA SER A 158 -40.42 -19.86 23.31
C SER A 158 -39.83 -20.44 22.01
N CYS A 159 -39.38 -19.60 21.06
CA CYS A 159 -38.81 -20.05 19.78
C CYS A 159 -37.35 -20.52 19.89
N GLY A 160 -36.69 -20.28 21.02
CA GLY A 160 -35.28 -20.62 21.23
C GLY A 160 -34.30 -19.73 20.47
N ASN A 161 -34.73 -18.57 19.96
CA ASN A 161 -33.85 -17.61 19.28
C ASN A 161 -32.79 -17.08 20.25
N LYS A 162 -31.52 -17.10 19.82
CA LYS A 162 -30.35 -16.59 20.56
C LYS A 162 -29.66 -15.44 19.84
N ASP A 163 -30.45 -14.66 19.09
CA ASP A 163 -29.96 -13.46 18.42
C ASP A 163 -30.12 -12.24 19.33
N ILE A 164 -29.32 -11.21 19.11
CA ILE A 164 -29.38 -9.92 19.81
C ILE A 164 -30.72 -9.22 19.52
N PHE A 165 -31.26 -9.43 18.32
CA PHE A 165 -32.46 -8.76 17.83
C PHE A 165 -33.74 -9.59 18.05
N TYR A 166 -34.87 -8.88 18.08
CA TYR A 166 -36.19 -9.49 18.26
C TYR A 166 -36.50 -10.47 17.13
N CYS A 167 -36.95 -11.67 17.51
CA CYS A 167 -37.41 -12.66 16.53
C CYS A 167 -38.70 -12.21 15.83
N ALA A 168 -39.02 -12.86 14.71
CA ALA A 168 -40.22 -12.59 13.94
C ALA A 168 -41.52 -12.72 14.76
N HIS A 169 -41.57 -13.60 15.77
CA HIS A 169 -42.74 -13.78 16.63
C HIS A 169 -42.96 -12.58 17.57
N VAL A 170 -41.88 -12.06 18.16
CA VAL A 170 -41.93 -10.83 18.98
C VAL A 170 -42.36 -9.65 18.10
N VAL A 171 -41.84 -9.55 16.88
CA VAL A 171 -42.26 -8.52 15.92
C VAL A 171 -43.76 -8.67 15.59
N ALA A 172 -44.23 -9.87 15.27
CA ALA A 172 -45.61 -10.11 14.88
C ALA A 172 -46.59 -9.73 16.01
N LEU A 173 -46.33 -10.14 17.25
CA LEU A 173 -47.14 -9.74 18.41
C LEU A 173 -47.10 -8.23 18.65
N SER A 174 -45.92 -7.61 18.56
CA SER A 174 -45.78 -6.16 18.77
C SER A 174 -46.54 -5.38 17.71
N LEU A 175 -46.40 -5.76 16.44
CA LEU A 175 -47.10 -5.14 15.32
C LEU A 175 -48.61 -5.40 15.39
N TYR A 176 -49.06 -6.56 15.89
CA TYR A 176 -50.49 -6.80 16.15
C TYR A 176 -51.05 -5.74 17.10
N ARG A 177 -50.34 -5.46 18.20
CA ARG A 177 -50.75 -4.44 19.18
C ARG A 177 -50.73 -3.02 18.62
N VAL A 178 -49.83 -2.72 17.68
CA VAL A 178 -49.76 -1.41 16.98
C VAL A 178 -50.87 -1.25 15.94
N ARG A 179 -51.05 -2.24 15.06
CA ARG A 179 -51.99 -2.15 13.92
C ARG A 179 -53.44 -2.44 14.31
N LYS A 180 -53.67 -3.30 15.31
CA LYS A 180 -55.00 -3.75 15.75
C LYS A 180 -55.24 -3.50 17.26
N PRO A 181 -55.05 -2.26 17.77
CA PRO A 181 -55.06 -1.98 19.20
C PRO A 181 -56.42 -2.25 19.86
N GLU A 182 -57.53 -2.02 19.15
CA GLU A 182 -58.89 -2.24 19.66
C GLU A 182 -59.29 -3.73 19.73
N GLN A 183 -58.55 -4.61 19.05
CA GLN A 183 -58.78 -6.06 19.12
C GLN A 183 -58.06 -6.70 20.32
N VAL A 184 -57.12 -5.99 20.93
CA VAL A 184 -56.38 -6.47 22.10
C VAL A 184 -57.23 -6.29 23.36
N LYS A 185 -57.47 -7.39 24.07
CA LYS A 185 -58.19 -7.33 25.35
C LYS A 185 -57.28 -6.74 26.42
N LEU A 186 -57.60 -5.52 26.85
CA LEU A 186 -56.84 -4.80 27.89
C LEU A 186 -57.51 -4.91 29.26
N ARG A 187 -56.71 -5.34 30.25
CA ARG A 187 -57.01 -5.37 31.68
C ARG A 187 -56.02 -4.49 32.43
N LEU A 188 -56.43 -3.96 33.58
CA LEU A 188 -55.53 -3.29 34.53
C LEU A 188 -54.49 -4.29 35.10
N PRO A 189 -53.44 -3.82 35.79
CA PRO A 189 -52.51 -4.70 36.50
C PRO A 189 -53.25 -5.74 37.36
N ILE A 190 -52.67 -6.93 37.50
CA ILE A 190 -53.32 -8.04 38.18
C ILE A 190 -53.53 -7.73 39.66
N SER A 191 -52.66 -6.92 40.28
CA SER A 191 -52.84 -6.38 41.64
C SER A 191 -54.19 -5.70 41.84
N GLU A 192 -54.67 -4.90 40.89
CA GLU A 192 -56.01 -4.26 40.94
C GLU A 192 -57.13 -5.31 40.95
N THR A 193 -56.95 -6.39 40.19
CA THR A 193 -57.93 -7.50 40.16
C THR A 193 -57.92 -8.28 41.48
N LEU A 194 -56.74 -8.52 42.06
CA LEU A 194 -56.58 -9.20 43.34
C LEU A 194 -57.12 -8.35 44.51
N PHE A 195 -56.91 -7.04 44.48
CA PHE A 195 -57.39 -6.10 45.50
C PHE A 195 -58.93 -6.04 45.57
N GLN A 196 -59.60 -6.25 44.43
CA GLN A 196 -61.07 -6.30 44.35
C GLN A 196 -61.67 -7.62 44.85
N MET A 197 -60.87 -8.68 44.98
CA MET A 197 -61.35 -10.00 45.44
C MET A 197 -61.46 -10.04 46.96
N ASN A 198 -62.57 -10.61 47.45
CA ASN A 198 -62.68 -10.94 48.87
C ASN A 198 -61.88 -12.22 49.20
N ARG A 199 -61.73 -12.51 50.50
CA ARG A 199 -60.93 -13.66 50.98
C ARG A 199 -61.35 -14.99 50.32
N ASP A 200 -62.64 -15.26 50.22
CA ASP A 200 -63.15 -16.53 49.68
C ASP A 200 -62.94 -16.65 48.17
N GLN A 201 -63.04 -15.54 47.43
CA GLN A 201 -62.72 -15.47 46.01
C GLN A 201 -61.22 -15.65 45.76
N LEU A 202 -60.37 -15.00 46.56
CA LEU A 202 -58.92 -15.14 46.46
C LEU A 202 -58.47 -16.58 46.76
N GLN A 203 -59.03 -17.20 47.80
CA GLN A 203 -58.76 -18.60 48.12
C GLN A 203 -59.16 -19.53 46.96
N LYS A 204 -60.35 -19.34 46.39
CA LYS A 204 -60.77 -20.09 45.19
C LYS A 204 -59.82 -19.86 44.03
N PHE A 205 -59.46 -18.61 43.73
CA PHE A 205 -58.54 -18.27 42.64
C PHE A 205 -57.21 -19.03 42.77
N VAL A 206 -56.58 -19.01 43.94
CA VAL A 206 -55.31 -19.73 44.20
C VAL A 206 -55.48 -21.24 44.06
N GLN A 207 -56.56 -21.82 44.61
CA GLN A 207 -56.82 -23.26 44.52
C GLN A 207 -57.00 -23.72 43.06
N TYR A 208 -57.76 -22.97 42.26
CA TYR A 208 -57.95 -23.27 40.84
C TYR A 208 -56.66 -23.06 40.04
N LEU A 209 -55.87 -22.04 40.34
CA LEU A 209 -54.56 -21.81 39.69
C LEU A 209 -53.61 -22.99 39.94
N ILE A 210 -53.51 -23.46 41.19
CA ILE A 210 -52.71 -24.64 41.55
C ILE A 210 -53.25 -25.88 40.84
N THR A 211 -54.57 -26.06 40.77
CA THR A 211 -55.17 -27.22 40.10
C THR A 211 -54.82 -27.26 38.61
N VAL A 212 -54.92 -26.12 37.92
CA VAL A 212 -54.65 -26.00 36.47
C VAL A 212 -53.17 -26.18 36.15
N HIS A 213 -52.26 -25.64 36.97
CA HIS A 213 -50.81 -25.67 36.73
C HIS A 213 -50.04 -26.46 37.82
N HIS A 214 -50.61 -27.56 38.32
CA HIS A 214 -50.06 -28.28 39.48
C HIS A 214 -48.64 -28.81 39.26
N THR A 215 -48.23 -29.08 38.02
CA THR A 215 -46.87 -29.54 37.70
C THR A 215 -45.83 -28.44 37.78
N GLU A 216 -46.19 -27.20 37.43
CA GLU A 216 -45.26 -26.06 37.33
C GLU A 216 -45.29 -25.17 38.58
N VAL A 217 -46.47 -25.00 39.18
CA VAL A 217 -46.71 -23.99 40.22
C VAL A 217 -46.70 -24.60 41.62
N LEU A 218 -47.07 -25.88 41.80
CA LEU A 218 -47.28 -26.47 43.14
C LEU A 218 -46.02 -26.41 44.03
N PRO A 219 -44.81 -26.78 43.57
CA PRO A 219 -43.61 -26.70 44.42
C PRO A 219 -43.32 -25.27 44.89
N THR A 220 -43.45 -24.31 43.97
CA THR A 220 -43.24 -22.88 44.25
C THR A 220 -44.33 -22.33 45.17
N ALA A 221 -45.59 -22.68 44.93
CA ALA A 221 -46.72 -22.26 45.76
C ALA A 221 -46.61 -22.82 47.18
N GLN A 222 -46.17 -24.08 47.35
CA GLN A 222 -45.94 -24.65 48.67
C GLN A 222 -44.80 -23.93 49.40
N LYS A 223 -43.67 -23.69 48.72
CA LYS A 223 -42.55 -22.93 49.28
C LYS A 223 -43.00 -21.53 49.75
N LEU A 224 -43.74 -20.80 48.92
CA LEU A 224 -44.25 -19.47 49.27
C LEU A 224 -45.25 -19.53 50.43
N ALA A 225 -46.12 -20.54 50.47
CA ALA A 225 -47.05 -20.74 51.58
C ALA A 225 -46.33 -21.00 52.90
N ASP A 226 -45.30 -21.85 52.90
CA ASP A 226 -44.47 -22.15 54.07
C ASP A 226 -43.74 -20.88 54.56
N GLU A 227 -43.22 -20.07 53.64
CA GLU A 227 -42.57 -18.78 53.94
C GLU A 227 -43.56 -17.77 54.54
N ILE A 228 -44.77 -17.62 53.98
CA ILE A 228 -45.80 -16.70 54.50
C ILE A 228 -46.28 -17.12 55.89
N LEU A 229 -46.42 -18.43 56.16
CA LEU A 229 -46.83 -18.94 57.48
C LEU A 229 -45.73 -18.77 58.55
N SER A 230 -44.48 -18.59 58.14
CA SER A 230 -43.34 -18.33 59.04
C SER A 230 -43.28 -16.86 59.47
N GLN A 231 -43.41 -16.60 60.77
CA GLN A 231 -43.47 -15.24 61.33
C GLN A 231 -42.22 -14.36 61.09
N ASN A 232 -41.06 -14.97 60.83
CA ASN A 232 -39.79 -14.27 60.63
C ASN A 232 -39.33 -14.23 59.16
N SER A 233 -40.16 -14.64 58.20
CA SER A 233 -39.78 -14.63 56.79
C SER A 233 -39.66 -13.22 56.23
N GLU A 234 -38.77 -13.04 55.26
CA GLU A 234 -38.58 -11.76 54.55
C GLU A 234 -39.85 -11.33 53.80
N ILE A 235 -40.67 -12.28 53.33
CA ILE A 235 -41.94 -12.00 52.65
C ILE A 235 -42.92 -11.23 53.55
N ASN A 236 -42.97 -11.55 54.85
CA ASN A 236 -43.84 -10.86 55.81
C ASN A 236 -43.29 -9.49 56.26
N GLN A 237 -42.02 -9.18 55.95
CA GLN A 237 -41.40 -7.88 56.22
C GLN A 237 -41.64 -6.88 55.08
N LEU A 238 -42.06 -7.36 53.90
CA LEU A 238 -42.40 -6.54 52.74
C LEU A 238 -43.91 -6.32 52.67
N HIS A 239 -44.34 -5.14 52.22
CA HIS A 239 -45.77 -4.78 52.11
C HIS A 239 -46.52 -5.56 51.01
N GLY A 240 -45.82 -6.39 50.21
CA GLY A 240 -46.37 -7.24 49.17
C GLY A 240 -45.28 -7.71 48.20
N ALA A 241 -45.61 -8.69 47.36
CA ALA A 241 -44.75 -9.09 46.24
C ALA A 241 -44.87 -8.09 45.07
N PRO A 242 -43.79 -7.84 44.31
CA PRO A 242 -43.83 -6.96 43.13
C PRO A 242 -44.78 -7.55 42.06
N ASP A 243 -45.73 -6.74 41.59
CA ASP A 243 -46.65 -7.12 40.52
C ASP A 243 -45.93 -6.99 39.16
N PRO A 244 -45.69 -8.09 38.41
CA PRO A 244 -45.01 -8.04 37.12
C PRO A 244 -45.80 -7.30 36.03
N THR A 245 -47.08 -7.02 36.26
CA THR A 245 -47.97 -6.29 35.34
C THR A 245 -48.17 -4.82 35.71
N ALA A 246 -47.65 -4.35 36.86
CA ALA A 246 -47.79 -2.98 37.34
C ALA A 246 -46.88 -1.96 36.61
N GLY A 247 -45.93 -2.45 35.82
CA GLY A 247 -44.98 -1.62 35.07
C GLY A 247 -43.66 -1.42 35.81
N ALA A 248 -42.78 -0.61 35.23
CA ALA A 248 -41.43 -0.39 35.74
C ALA A 248 -41.43 0.53 36.98
N SER A 249 -40.42 0.33 37.83
CA SER A 249 -40.21 1.13 39.03
C SER A 249 -39.76 2.56 38.70
N VAL A 250 -39.77 3.46 39.69
CA VAL A 250 -39.26 4.83 39.53
C VAL A 250 -37.74 4.85 39.25
N ASP A 251 -37.01 3.87 39.77
CA ASP A 251 -35.56 3.75 39.64
C ASP A 251 -35.15 2.98 38.38
N ASP A 252 -36.09 2.33 37.69
CA ASP A 252 -35.81 1.56 36.48
C ASP A 252 -35.50 2.49 35.28
N GLU A 253 -34.47 2.10 34.53
CA GLU A 253 -34.05 2.84 33.34
C GLU A 253 -35.12 2.80 32.23
N ASN A 254 -35.37 3.95 31.60
CA ASN A 254 -36.28 4.08 30.47
C ASN A 254 -35.59 3.75 29.14
N CYS A 255 -35.19 2.50 28.95
CA CYS A 255 -34.49 2.05 27.74
C CYS A 255 -35.27 0.94 27.03
N TRP A 256 -35.09 0.84 25.72
CA TRP A 256 -35.54 -0.32 24.97
C TRP A 256 -34.80 -1.58 25.43
N HIS A 257 -35.43 -2.74 25.31
CA HIS A 257 -34.82 -4.01 25.64
C HIS A 257 -33.66 -4.32 24.70
N LEU A 258 -32.51 -4.62 25.27
CA LEU A 258 -31.30 -5.11 24.61
C LEU A 258 -30.76 -6.25 25.46
N ASP A 259 -30.56 -7.42 24.85
CA ASP A 259 -29.99 -8.58 25.53
C ASP A 259 -28.47 -8.42 25.66
N GLU A 260 -28.02 -7.93 26.81
CA GLU A 260 -26.60 -7.64 27.05
C GLU A 260 -25.73 -8.91 27.01
N GLU A 261 -26.25 -10.04 27.50
CA GLU A 261 -25.53 -11.32 27.52
C GLU A 261 -25.31 -11.82 26.08
N GLN A 262 -26.35 -11.78 25.25
CA GLN A 262 -26.22 -12.16 23.84
C GLN A 262 -25.30 -11.22 23.06
N VAL A 263 -25.32 -9.90 23.32
CA VAL A 263 -24.36 -8.97 22.69
C VAL A 263 -22.93 -9.37 23.04
N GLN A 264 -22.64 -9.64 24.31
CA GLN A 264 -21.30 -10.04 24.76
C GLN A 264 -20.88 -11.38 24.14
N GLU A 265 -21.75 -12.40 24.17
CA GLU A 265 -21.48 -13.72 23.60
C GLU A 265 -21.21 -13.66 22.09
N GLN A 266 -22.06 -12.96 21.33
CA GLN A 266 -21.90 -12.85 19.88
C GLN A 266 -20.64 -12.08 19.48
N VAL A 267 -20.33 -10.95 20.13
CA VAL A 267 -19.10 -10.20 19.85
C VAL A 267 -17.87 -11.05 20.18
N LYS A 268 -17.88 -11.78 21.30
CA LYS A 268 -16.80 -12.72 21.66
C LYS A 268 -16.64 -13.84 20.64
N LEU A 269 -17.75 -14.40 20.14
CA LEU A 269 -17.75 -15.39 19.06
C LEU A 269 -17.13 -14.81 17.79
N PHE A 270 -17.54 -13.61 17.36
CA PHE A 270 -16.98 -12.96 16.17
C PHE A 270 -15.48 -12.67 16.30
N LEU A 271 -15.02 -12.25 17.48
CA LEU A 271 -13.60 -12.03 17.75
C LEU A 271 -12.79 -13.34 17.75
N SER A 272 -13.35 -14.46 18.25
CA SER A 272 -12.67 -15.76 18.36
C SER A 272 -12.61 -16.58 17.06
N GLN A 273 -13.54 -16.37 16.12
CA GLN A 273 -13.56 -17.04 14.83
C GLN A 273 -12.44 -16.47 13.92
N GLY A 274 -11.26 -17.09 13.98
CA GLY A 274 -10.01 -16.67 13.32
C GLY A 274 -9.95 -16.71 11.78
N GLY A 275 -11.08 -16.52 11.08
CA GLY A 275 -11.16 -16.41 9.62
C GLY A 275 -11.59 -15.01 9.18
N TYR A 276 -10.64 -14.12 8.89
CA TYR A 276 -10.78 -12.67 8.61
C TYR A 276 -11.56 -12.26 7.34
N HIS A 277 -12.49 -13.09 6.86
CA HIS A 277 -13.40 -12.73 5.75
C HIS A 277 -14.89 -12.71 6.15
N GLY A 278 -15.29 -13.41 7.23
CA GLY A 278 -16.68 -13.44 7.72
C GLY A 278 -16.92 -12.56 8.96
N SER A 279 -16.08 -12.70 9.99
CA SER A 279 -16.30 -12.08 11.31
C SER A 279 -16.19 -10.55 11.32
N GLY A 280 -15.25 -9.98 10.54
CA GLY A 280 -15.12 -8.52 10.41
C GLY A 280 -16.38 -7.86 9.83
N LYS A 281 -17.06 -8.54 8.88
CA LYS A 281 -18.32 -8.04 8.32
C LYS A 281 -19.43 -7.99 9.37
N GLN A 282 -19.52 -9.01 10.23
CA GLN A 282 -20.51 -9.07 11.31
C GLN A 282 -20.28 -7.99 12.36
N LEU A 283 -19.04 -7.72 12.75
CA LEU A 283 -18.70 -6.62 13.65
C LEU A 283 -19.04 -5.24 13.04
N ASN A 284 -18.74 -5.04 11.76
CA ASN A 284 -19.13 -3.81 11.06
C ASN A 284 -20.65 -3.63 10.97
N LEU A 285 -21.42 -4.71 10.84
CA LEU A 285 -22.89 -4.64 10.93
C LEU A 285 -23.36 -4.19 12.33
N LEU A 286 -22.72 -4.66 13.40
CA LEU A 286 -22.99 -4.18 14.77
C LEU A 286 -22.62 -2.70 14.93
N PHE A 287 -21.49 -2.25 14.38
CA PHE A 287 -21.11 -0.83 14.38
C PHE A 287 -22.11 0.04 13.60
N SER A 288 -22.57 -0.43 12.44
CA SER A 288 -23.65 0.22 11.68
C SER A 288 -24.93 0.31 12.51
N LYS A 289 -25.27 -0.75 13.26
CA LYS A 289 -26.42 -0.75 14.17
C LYS A 289 -26.27 0.27 15.29
N VAL A 290 -25.12 0.35 15.93
CA VAL A 290 -24.82 1.38 16.93
C VAL A 290 -25.01 2.76 16.32
N ARG A 291 -24.51 3.00 15.11
CA ARG A 291 -24.68 4.28 14.39
C ARG A 291 -26.15 4.61 14.14
N GLU A 292 -26.95 3.63 13.74
CA GLU A 292 -28.41 3.78 13.57
C GLU A 292 -29.09 4.17 14.89
N MET A 293 -28.76 3.48 15.99
CA MET A 293 -29.28 3.79 17.33
C MET A 293 -28.88 5.21 17.77
N LEU A 294 -27.63 5.63 17.52
CA LEU A 294 -27.16 6.98 17.83
C LEU A 294 -27.86 8.06 16.98
N LYS A 295 -28.09 7.80 15.69
CA LYS A 295 -28.89 8.69 14.81
C LYS A 295 -30.29 8.92 15.37
N MET A 296 -30.88 7.87 15.94
CA MET A 296 -32.21 7.90 16.57
C MET A 296 -32.20 8.39 18.03
N ARG A 297 -31.03 8.82 18.53
CA ARG A 297 -30.82 9.30 19.90
C ARG A 297 -31.18 8.27 20.97
N ASP A 298 -31.00 7.00 20.64
CA ASP A 298 -31.26 5.91 21.55
C ASP A 298 -30.09 5.71 22.53
N SER A 299 -30.41 5.55 23.82
CA SER A 299 -29.44 5.26 24.88
C SER A 299 -28.73 3.91 24.68
N ASN A 300 -29.37 2.95 23.99
CA ASN A 300 -28.78 1.64 23.72
C ASN A 300 -27.61 1.70 22.75
N GLY A 301 -27.47 2.75 21.94
CA GLY A 301 -26.28 2.92 21.10
C GLY A 301 -24.99 2.96 21.93
N ALA A 302 -24.98 3.77 23.00
CA ALA A 302 -23.83 3.87 23.89
C ALA A 302 -23.64 2.61 24.75
N ARG A 303 -24.73 2.00 25.22
CA ARG A 303 -24.69 0.75 26.00
C ARG A 303 -24.13 -0.41 25.18
N MET A 304 -24.64 -0.61 23.97
CA MET A 304 -24.17 -1.64 23.04
C MET A 304 -22.68 -1.44 22.71
N LEU A 305 -22.24 -0.20 22.44
CA LEU A 305 -20.83 0.08 22.20
C LEU A 305 -19.94 -0.21 23.43
N THR A 306 -20.45 0.04 24.64
CA THR A 306 -19.76 -0.33 25.90
C THR A 306 -19.49 -1.83 25.94
N LEU A 307 -20.51 -2.65 25.69
CA LEU A 307 -20.39 -4.11 25.68
C LEU A 307 -19.42 -4.59 24.60
N ILE A 308 -19.49 -4.03 23.38
CA ILE A 308 -18.56 -4.35 22.30
C ILE A 308 -17.12 -4.02 22.73
N THR A 309 -16.90 -2.83 23.28
CA THR A 309 -15.57 -2.36 23.70
C THR A 309 -14.97 -3.24 24.79
N GLU A 310 -15.78 -3.68 25.76
CA GLU A 310 -15.33 -4.61 26.80
C GLU A 310 -14.90 -5.96 26.22
N GLN A 311 -15.60 -6.50 25.22
CA GLN A 311 -15.19 -7.73 24.55
C GLN A 311 -13.91 -7.55 23.71
N PHE A 312 -13.73 -6.41 23.06
CA PHE A 312 -12.48 -6.08 22.36
C PHE A 312 -11.30 -5.99 23.33
N MET A 313 -11.46 -5.31 24.47
CA MET A 313 -10.46 -5.22 25.53
C MET A 313 -10.14 -6.59 26.17
N GLY A 314 -11.10 -7.51 26.16
CA GLY A 314 -10.94 -8.88 26.65
C GLY A 314 -10.31 -9.86 25.64
N ASP A 315 -9.94 -9.42 24.44
CA ASP A 315 -9.37 -10.28 23.40
C ASP A 315 -7.95 -10.77 23.77
N PRO A 316 -7.72 -12.08 23.91
CA PRO A 316 -6.41 -12.62 24.29
C PRO A 316 -5.30 -12.30 23.28
N ARG A 317 -5.63 -11.97 22.02
CA ARG A 317 -4.64 -11.62 21.00
C ARG A 317 -3.90 -10.31 21.31
N LEU A 318 -4.54 -9.36 21.98
CA LEU A 318 -3.90 -8.10 22.35
C LEU A 318 -2.68 -8.33 23.26
N ALA A 319 -2.82 -9.24 24.23
CA ALA A 319 -1.73 -9.64 25.10
C ALA A 319 -0.62 -10.37 24.32
N LEU A 320 -0.99 -11.25 23.36
CA LEU A 320 -0.04 -11.99 22.54
C LEU A 320 0.79 -11.07 21.62
N TRP A 321 0.14 -10.13 20.93
CA TRP A 321 0.82 -9.17 20.06
C TRP A 321 1.81 -8.30 20.83
N ARG A 322 1.40 -7.83 22.02
CA ARG A 322 2.30 -7.10 22.92
C ARG A 322 3.48 -7.94 23.40
N GLN A 323 3.27 -9.19 23.82
CA GLN A 323 4.35 -10.09 24.26
C GLN A 323 5.33 -10.43 23.14
N GLN A 324 4.85 -10.58 21.91
CA GLN A 324 5.66 -10.94 20.74
C GLN A 324 6.28 -9.73 20.03
N GLY A 325 5.91 -8.50 20.40
CA GLY A 325 6.28 -7.29 19.67
C GLY A 325 5.75 -7.26 18.23
N THR A 326 4.70 -8.05 17.94
CA THR A 326 4.09 -8.13 16.62
C THR A 326 3.00 -7.07 16.48
N THR A 327 2.95 -6.42 15.33
CA THR A 327 1.93 -5.41 15.04
C THR A 327 0.59 -6.07 14.74
N MET A 328 -0.51 -5.44 15.18
CA MET A 328 -1.87 -5.84 14.81
C MET A 328 -2.04 -5.85 13.29
N THR A 329 -2.91 -6.75 12.79
CA THR A 329 -3.30 -6.76 11.37
C THR A 329 -4.11 -5.52 11.00
N ASP A 330 -4.00 -5.05 9.76
CA ASP A 330 -4.68 -3.82 9.30
C ASP A 330 -6.20 -3.88 9.43
N LYS A 331 -6.80 -5.04 9.13
CA LYS A 331 -8.25 -5.26 9.28
C LYS A 331 -8.71 -5.13 10.73
N TYR A 332 -7.91 -5.61 11.68
CA TYR A 332 -8.25 -5.49 13.10
C TYR A 332 -8.07 -4.07 13.62
N ARG A 333 -7.04 -3.34 13.13
CA ARG A 333 -6.88 -1.91 13.42
C ARG A 333 -8.05 -1.07 12.90
N GLN A 334 -8.59 -1.39 11.71
CA GLN A 334 -9.77 -0.72 11.18
C GLN A 334 -11.01 -0.86 12.10
N LEU A 335 -11.19 -2.01 12.75
CA LEU A 335 -12.26 -2.20 13.73
C LEU A 335 -12.08 -1.31 14.96
N TRP A 336 -10.84 -1.15 15.43
CA TRP A 336 -10.51 -0.23 16.53
C TRP A 336 -10.71 1.23 16.14
N ASP A 337 -10.34 1.61 14.91
CA ASP A 337 -10.61 2.94 14.36
C ASP A 337 -12.11 3.24 14.35
N GLU A 338 -12.93 2.30 13.88
CA GLU A 338 -14.39 2.46 13.83
C GLU A 338 -15.00 2.54 15.24
N LEU A 339 -14.51 1.71 16.17
CA LEU A 339 -14.91 1.76 17.58
C LEU A 339 -14.57 3.11 18.23
N GLY A 340 -13.37 3.65 17.96
CA GLY A 340 -12.95 4.98 18.40
C GLY A 340 -13.84 6.09 17.84
N ALA A 341 -14.15 6.03 16.54
CA ALA A 341 -15.04 6.99 15.89
C ALA A 341 -16.44 7.01 16.52
N LEU A 342 -17.02 5.83 16.82
CA LEU A 342 -18.33 5.73 17.47
C LEU A 342 -18.33 6.29 18.91
N TRP A 343 -17.26 6.05 19.68
CA TRP A 343 -17.11 6.65 21.01
C TRP A 343 -17.05 8.17 20.95
N MET A 344 -16.36 8.71 19.95
CA MET A 344 -16.32 10.14 19.75
C MET A 344 -17.70 10.70 19.38
N CYS A 345 -18.49 10.01 18.56
CA CYS A 345 -19.89 10.39 18.31
C CYS A 345 -20.72 10.47 19.60
N ILE A 346 -20.51 9.54 20.55
CA ILE A 346 -21.19 9.55 21.85
C ILE A 346 -20.73 10.71 22.73
N VAL A 347 -19.42 10.94 22.84
CA VAL A 347 -18.84 11.98 23.72
C VAL A 347 -19.16 13.39 23.21
N LEU A 348 -19.10 13.59 21.89
CA LEU A 348 -19.41 14.85 21.22
C LEU A 348 -20.91 15.10 21.06
N ASN A 349 -21.77 14.15 21.44
CA ASN A 349 -23.23 14.34 21.37
C ASN A 349 -23.64 15.58 22.20
N PRO A 350 -24.25 16.60 21.56
CA PRO A 350 -24.65 17.83 22.25
C PRO A 350 -25.83 17.61 23.21
N HIS A 351 -26.57 16.51 23.05
CA HIS A 351 -27.73 16.18 23.87
C HIS A 351 -27.40 15.30 25.09
N CYS A 352 -26.16 14.85 25.24
CA CYS A 352 -25.75 14.08 26.42
C CYS A 352 -25.67 14.96 27.67
N LYS A 353 -26.24 14.48 28.77
CA LYS A 353 -26.18 15.15 30.08
C LYS A 353 -24.73 15.19 30.60
N PRO A 354 -24.35 16.21 31.39
CA PRO A 354 -22.99 16.30 31.94
C PRO A 354 -22.62 15.10 32.83
N GLU A 355 -23.59 14.55 33.55
CA GLU A 355 -23.43 13.33 34.37
C GLU A 355 -23.04 12.11 33.52
N GLN A 356 -23.69 11.93 32.36
CA GLN A 356 -23.37 10.87 31.41
C GLN A 356 -21.97 11.06 30.84
N LYS A 357 -21.59 12.28 30.46
CA LYS A 357 -20.22 12.58 30.00
C LYS A 357 -19.17 12.28 31.08
N GLY A 358 -19.47 12.59 32.34
CA GLY A 358 -18.62 12.24 33.48
C GLY A 358 -18.47 10.73 33.67
N PHE A 359 -19.55 9.96 33.46
CA PHE A 359 -19.49 8.50 33.46
C PHE A 359 -18.62 7.95 32.31
N TRP A 360 -18.84 8.41 31.08
CA TRP A 360 -18.05 7.98 29.91
C TRP A 360 -16.57 8.32 30.06
N LEU A 361 -16.24 9.51 30.57
CA LEU A 361 -14.86 9.90 30.82
C LEU A 361 -14.17 8.95 31.82
N ARG A 362 -14.85 8.51 32.88
CA ARG A 362 -14.30 7.53 33.82
C ARG A 362 -14.07 6.17 33.17
N GLN A 363 -15.00 5.71 32.33
CA GLN A 363 -14.85 4.43 31.60
C GLN A 363 -13.70 4.48 30.58
N LEU A 364 -13.63 5.53 29.76
CA LEU A 364 -12.55 5.69 28.77
C LEU A 364 -11.18 5.79 29.46
N ARG A 365 -11.07 6.51 30.59
CA ARG A 365 -9.83 6.54 31.39
C ARG A 365 -9.47 5.17 31.95
N ARG A 366 -10.46 4.38 32.39
CA ARG A 366 -10.26 3.02 32.87
C ARG A 366 -9.70 2.13 31.77
N TRP A 367 -10.28 2.14 30.56
CA TRP A 367 -9.77 1.35 29.44
C TRP A 367 -8.39 1.82 28.97
N ASN A 368 -8.16 3.13 28.87
CA ASN A 368 -6.87 3.69 28.49
C ASN A 368 -5.75 3.38 29.51
N GLY A 369 -6.11 3.21 30.79
CA GLY A 369 -5.18 2.79 31.83
C GLY A 369 -4.82 1.30 31.81
N VAL A 370 -5.47 0.49 30.96
CA VAL A 370 -5.13 -0.92 30.79
C VAL A 370 -3.98 -1.04 29.80
N ASP A 371 -2.88 -1.66 30.21
CA ASP A 371 -1.68 -1.80 29.38
C ASP A 371 -1.94 -2.42 28.00
N ILE A 372 -2.85 -3.39 27.88
CA ILE A 372 -3.14 -4.03 26.59
C ILE A 372 -3.96 -3.15 25.62
N CYS A 373 -4.41 -1.97 26.03
CA CYS A 373 -5.14 -1.04 25.16
C CYS A 373 -4.25 -0.62 23.97
N PRO A 374 -4.69 -0.78 22.72
CA PRO A 374 -3.92 -0.34 21.56
C PRO A 374 -3.71 1.18 21.55
N LEU A 375 -2.48 1.60 21.25
CA LEU A 375 -2.18 2.99 20.92
C LEU A 375 -2.54 3.27 19.47
N GLU A 376 -2.88 4.53 19.17
CA GLU A 376 -3.32 5.01 17.86
C GLU A 376 -2.31 4.71 16.73
N ASP A 377 -1.00 4.77 17.04
CA ASP A 377 0.08 4.48 16.08
C ASP A 377 0.39 2.98 15.94
N GLY A 378 -0.27 2.12 16.73
CA GLY A 378 -0.07 0.67 16.71
C GLY A 378 1.34 0.20 17.07
N ASN A 379 2.20 1.09 17.58
CA ASN A 379 3.55 0.78 18.04
C ASN A 379 3.55 0.56 19.55
N HIS A 380 3.84 -0.67 19.97
CA HIS A 380 4.23 -0.98 21.35
C HIS A 380 5.70 -0.57 21.58
N GLY A 381 6.01 0.72 21.35
CA GLY A 381 7.33 1.29 21.58
C GLY A 381 7.43 1.83 23.01
N SER A 382 8.17 1.13 23.86
CA SER A 382 8.44 1.44 25.27
C SER A 382 9.25 2.74 25.51
N GLU A 383 9.28 3.72 24.61
CA GLU A 383 10.13 4.92 24.76
C GLU A 383 9.41 6.29 24.64
N LEU A 384 8.08 6.35 24.49
CA LEU A 384 7.37 7.63 24.28
C LEU A 384 6.41 8.07 25.39
N THR A 385 6.28 7.34 26.50
CA THR A 385 5.37 7.68 27.60
C THR A 385 5.73 8.96 28.38
N ASN A 386 6.79 9.69 28.01
CA ASN A 386 7.17 10.94 28.65
C ASN A 386 6.96 12.22 27.81
N LEU A 387 6.36 12.16 26.61
CA LEU A 387 6.21 13.35 25.76
C LEU A 387 4.77 13.86 25.58
N THR A 388 3.74 13.09 25.95
CA THR A 388 2.33 13.49 25.77
C THR A 388 1.74 14.30 26.93
N ASN A 389 2.42 14.43 28.07
CA ASN A 389 1.99 15.29 29.19
C ASN A 389 2.57 16.71 29.16
N ALA A 390 3.31 17.10 28.11
CA ALA A 390 3.94 18.41 28.04
C ALA A 390 3.77 19.06 26.66
N LEU A 391 2.66 19.75 26.47
CA LEU A 391 2.51 20.90 25.56
C LEU A 391 1.43 21.81 26.17
N PRO A 392 1.41 23.15 26.01
CA PRO A 392 2.38 24.07 25.40
C PRO A 392 2.58 25.39 26.20
N GLN A 393 3.82 25.80 26.52
CA GLN A 393 4.05 27.19 26.97
C GLN A 393 5.41 27.83 26.60
N GLU A 394 6.37 27.10 26.02
CA GLU A 394 7.73 27.66 25.80
C GLU A 394 8.25 27.69 24.35
N LEU A 395 7.43 27.38 23.33
CA LEU A 395 7.89 27.40 21.92
C LEU A 395 7.74 28.76 21.20
N LEU A 396 7.56 29.85 21.93
CA LEU A 396 7.44 31.20 21.34
C LEU A 396 8.78 31.91 21.02
N HIS A 397 9.93 31.27 21.23
CA HIS A 397 11.22 31.94 21.03
C HIS A 397 12.23 31.07 20.26
N LYS A 398 12.14 31.11 18.93
CA LYS A 398 13.24 31.20 17.94
C LYS A 398 12.76 30.69 16.57
N GLY A 399 12.48 31.62 15.65
CA GLY A 399 12.66 31.54 14.19
C GLY A 399 12.63 30.20 13.44
N ILE A 400 11.80 29.25 13.84
CA ILE A 400 11.51 28.00 13.12
C ILE A 400 9.98 27.91 13.12
N THR A 401 9.37 28.25 11.99
CA THR A 401 7.92 28.25 11.81
C THR A 401 7.41 26.80 11.74
N SER A 402 6.77 26.33 12.81
CA SER A 402 6.04 25.07 12.85
C SER A 402 4.74 25.17 12.03
N VAL A 403 4.26 24.05 11.47
CA VAL A 403 2.94 23.99 10.82
C VAL A 403 1.88 24.52 11.79
N THR A 404 1.05 25.47 11.34
CA THR A 404 0.04 26.13 12.18
C THR A 404 -1.10 25.19 12.57
N ASN A 405 -1.32 24.11 11.81
CA ASN A 405 -2.25 23.02 12.09
C ASN A 405 -1.50 21.71 12.35
N LEU A 406 -1.40 21.32 13.62
CA LEU A 406 -0.82 20.04 14.02
C LEU A 406 -1.72 18.85 13.66
N GLU A 407 -3.04 19.06 13.66
CA GLU A 407 -4.04 18.04 13.32
C GLU A 407 -4.52 18.23 11.87
N GLY A 408 -4.32 17.20 11.04
CA GLY A 408 -4.87 17.13 9.69
C GLY A 408 -6.26 16.50 9.69
N TRP A 409 -7.20 17.08 8.94
CA TRP A 409 -8.57 16.53 8.85
C TRP A 409 -8.64 15.22 8.03
N VAL A 410 -7.81 15.10 6.99
CA VAL A 410 -7.69 13.88 6.19
C VAL A 410 -6.75 12.89 6.88
N GLY A 411 -7.25 11.68 7.13
CA GLY A 411 -6.57 10.65 7.94
C GLY A 411 -6.86 10.74 9.44
N HIS A 412 -7.61 11.76 9.88
CA HIS A 412 -8.09 11.87 11.25
C HIS A 412 -9.01 10.69 11.62
N PRO A 413 -8.99 10.16 12.85
CA PRO A 413 -9.87 9.06 13.27
C PRO A 413 -11.36 9.33 13.09
N LEU A 414 -11.76 10.59 13.24
CA LEU A 414 -13.16 11.01 13.05
C LEU A 414 -13.60 11.06 11.58
N ASP A 415 -12.64 11.01 10.65
CA ASP A 415 -12.86 11.29 9.23
C ASP A 415 -13.88 12.43 9.01
N PRO A 416 -13.60 13.63 9.55
CA PRO A 416 -14.58 14.72 9.56
C PRO A 416 -14.97 15.12 8.15
N ILE A 417 -14.03 15.08 7.20
CA ILE A 417 -14.27 15.44 5.80
C ILE A 417 -15.10 14.36 5.09
N GLY A 418 -14.73 13.09 5.20
CA GLY A 418 -15.53 12.01 4.59
C GLY A 418 -16.94 11.92 5.17
N THR A 419 -17.09 12.15 6.49
CA THR A 419 -18.39 12.14 7.18
C THR A 419 -19.26 13.32 6.77
N LEU A 420 -18.72 14.54 6.76
CA LEU A 420 -19.46 15.74 6.32
C LEU A 420 -19.82 15.64 4.84
N PHE A 421 -18.88 15.26 3.99
CA PHE A 421 -19.12 15.04 2.56
C PHE A 421 -20.25 14.04 2.33
N GLY A 422 -20.18 12.85 2.95
CA GLY A 422 -21.22 11.82 2.82
C GLY A 422 -22.59 12.30 3.31
N THR A 423 -22.64 12.97 4.46
CA THR A 423 -23.90 13.49 5.04
C THR A 423 -24.54 14.56 4.13
N LEU A 424 -23.73 15.46 3.56
CA LEU A 424 -24.21 16.49 2.64
C LEU A 424 -24.67 15.88 1.29
N MET A 425 -23.97 14.85 0.79
CA MET A 425 -24.38 14.11 -0.40
C MET A 425 -25.71 13.38 -0.20
N GLU A 426 -25.90 12.68 0.93
CA GLU A 426 -27.15 11.98 1.26
C GLU A 426 -28.34 12.95 1.38
N THR A 427 -28.13 14.08 2.05
CA THR A 427 -29.16 15.11 2.22
C THR A 427 -29.51 15.82 0.92
N GLY A 428 -28.54 15.99 0.01
CA GLY A 428 -28.76 16.50 -1.35
C GLY A 428 -29.63 15.60 -2.21
N ARG A 429 -29.40 14.27 -2.19
CA ARG A 429 -30.22 13.30 -2.92
C ARG A 429 -31.68 13.26 -2.43
N GLY A 430 -31.90 13.45 -1.13
CA GLY A 430 -33.22 13.51 -0.53
C GLY A 430 -34.10 14.70 -0.96
N SER A 431 -33.52 15.73 -1.60
CA SER A 431 -34.27 16.90 -2.08
C SER A 431 -34.79 16.75 -3.52
N GLU A 432 -34.16 15.92 -4.36
CA GLU A 432 -34.63 15.65 -5.73
C GLU A 432 -35.51 14.38 -5.80
N ASP A 433 -35.30 13.41 -4.90
CA ASP A 433 -36.18 12.25 -4.71
C ASP A 433 -37.43 12.56 -3.86
N GLY A 434 -38.03 13.73 -4.08
CA GLY A 434 -39.40 14.02 -3.63
C GLY A 434 -40.48 13.14 -4.27
N ALA A 435 -40.09 12.23 -5.18
CA ALA A 435 -40.99 11.36 -5.91
C ALA A 435 -40.63 9.86 -5.87
N THR A 436 -39.48 9.45 -5.32
CA THR A 436 -39.12 8.02 -5.22
C THR A 436 -39.35 7.52 -3.80
N ALA A 437 -40.64 7.37 -3.53
CA ALA A 437 -41.26 6.66 -2.43
C ALA A 437 -40.36 5.70 -1.61
N LEU A 438 -39.98 6.12 -0.40
CA LEU A 438 -40.05 5.21 0.75
C LEU A 438 -41.53 4.93 1.01
N LEU A 439 -42.09 3.99 0.23
CA LEU A 439 -43.41 3.45 0.49
C LEU A 439 -43.43 2.89 1.92
N ASP A 440 -44.17 3.56 2.78
CA ASP A 440 -44.62 2.99 4.05
C ASP A 440 -45.41 1.72 3.71
N PHE A 441 -45.12 0.58 4.37
CA PHE A 441 -45.70 -0.74 4.11
C PHE A 441 -47.23 -0.85 4.36
N SER A 442 -47.94 0.28 4.48
CA SER A 442 -49.40 0.34 4.55
C SER A 442 -50.06 1.36 3.61
N GLY A 443 -49.31 2.01 2.70
CA GLY A 443 -49.91 2.87 1.66
C GLY A 443 -50.71 4.07 2.19
N LYS A 444 -50.35 4.63 3.36
CA LYS A 444 -50.97 5.86 3.89
C LYS A 444 -49.93 6.92 4.23
N ARG A 445 -50.11 8.11 3.64
CA ARG A 445 -49.33 9.33 3.95
C ARG A 445 -49.59 9.75 5.40
N THR A 446 -48.54 9.83 6.20
CA THR A 446 -48.51 10.63 7.43
C THR A 446 -47.59 11.82 7.20
N GLU A 447 -48.16 13.02 7.28
CA GLU A 447 -47.40 14.27 7.28
C GLU A 447 -46.63 14.37 8.60
N HIS A 448 -45.39 13.87 8.62
CA HIS A 448 -44.43 14.30 9.61
C HIS A 448 -43.76 15.57 9.08
N VAL A 449 -43.94 16.65 9.85
CA VAL A 449 -43.34 17.96 9.62
C VAL A 449 -41.83 17.81 9.48
N VAL A 450 -41.35 17.88 8.23
CA VAL A 450 -39.95 18.14 7.91
C VAL A 450 -39.67 19.55 8.42
N PHE A 451 -38.76 19.70 9.38
CA PHE A 451 -38.22 21.01 9.72
C PHE A 451 -37.69 21.65 8.43
N PRO A 452 -38.05 22.89 8.09
CA PRO A 452 -37.58 23.52 6.87
C PRO A 452 -36.09 23.89 7.05
N VAL A 453 -35.19 23.02 6.58
CA VAL A 453 -33.74 23.26 6.54
C VAL A 453 -33.37 24.33 5.49
N GLN A 454 -34.34 24.77 4.69
CA GLN A 454 -34.20 25.84 3.68
C GLN A 454 -33.84 27.24 4.23
N HIS A 455 -33.75 27.45 5.54
CA HIS A 455 -33.42 28.76 6.12
C HIS A 455 -31.91 29.06 6.26
N PHE A 456 -31.02 28.15 5.85
CA PHE A 456 -29.56 28.30 6.03
C PHE A 456 -28.73 28.34 4.74
N LEU A 457 -29.32 28.08 3.57
CA LEU A 457 -28.61 28.13 2.30
C LEU A 457 -28.71 29.55 1.73
N GLU A 458 -27.57 30.15 1.35
CA GLU A 458 -27.57 31.40 0.59
C GLU A 458 -28.16 31.17 -0.82
N ASP A 459 -28.68 32.22 -1.46
CA ASP A 459 -29.31 32.15 -2.78
C ASP A 459 -28.34 31.53 -3.81
N GLY A 460 -28.56 30.26 -4.16
CA GLY A 460 -27.79 29.52 -5.16
C GLY A 460 -26.90 28.37 -4.64
N GLU A 461 -26.87 28.11 -3.34
CA GLU A 461 -26.11 26.99 -2.76
C GLU A 461 -26.96 25.71 -2.61
N SER A 462 -26.42 24.57 -3.03
CA SER A 462 -27.03 23.24 -2.87
C SER A 462 -26.23 22.41 -1.85
N PHE A 463 -26.86 21.37 -1.27
CA PHE A 463 -26.11 20.47 -0.39
C PHE A 463 -24.95 19.76 -1.12
N LEU A 464 -25.12 19.51 -2.43
CA LEU A 464 -24.05 19.00 -3.29
C LEU A 464 -22.90 19.99 -3.43
N SER A 465 -23.19 21.29 -3.60
CA SER A 465 -22.15 22.32 -3.70
C SER A 465 -21.33 22.43 -2.42
N LEU A 466 -22.00 22.41 -1.27
CA LEU A 466 -21.35 22.42 0.05
C LEU A 466 -20.55 21.14 0.32
N ALA A 467 -21.03 19.98 -0.13
CA ALA A 467 -20.30 18.72 -0.01
C ALA A 467 -18.96 18.82 -0.75
N VAL A 468 -19.01 19.17 -2.04
CA VAL A 468 -17.82 19.35 -2.88
C VAL A 468 -16.87 20.38 -2.28
N GLU A 469 -17.37 21.54 -1.86
CA GLU A 469 -16.54 22.59 -1.25
C GLU A 469 -15.85 22.09 0.04
N THR A 470 -16.57 21.36 0.89
CA THR A 470 -16.01 20.76 2.12
C THR A 470 -14.87 19.80 1.81
N ALA A 471 -15.04 18.93 0.81
CA ALA A 471 -14.01 17.98 0.42
C ALA A 471 -12.77 18.67 -0.18
N LEU A 472 -12.95 19.68 -1.03
CA LEU A 472 -11.84 20.44 -1.61
C LEU A 472 -11.03 21.19 -0.56
N ILE A 473 -11.68 21.83 0.42
CA ILE A 473 -10.99 22.51 1.52
C ILE A 473 -10.22 21.50 2.38
N GLY A 474 -10.84 20.36 2.70
CA GLY A 474 -10.21 19.35 3.55
C GLY A 474 -9.02 18.67 2.91
N LEU A 475 -9.12 18.32 1.63
CA LEU A 475 -8.00 17.76 0.86
C LEU A 475 -6.87 18.78 0.67
N GLY A 476 -7.21 20.06 0.51
CA GLY A 476 -6.25 21.14 0.31
C GLY A 476 -5.58 21.67 1.58
N GLN A 477 -5.98 21.21 2.77
CA GLN A 477 -5.45 21.65 4.06
C GLN A 477 -3.96 21.28 4.20
N GLN A 478 -3.12 22.26 4.54
CA GLN A 478 -1.74 21.98 4.93
C GLN A 478 -1.72 21.28 6.29
N ARG A 479 -1.16 20.07 6.32
CA ARG A 479 -1.12 19.21 7.51
C ARG A 479 0.25 18.58 7.69
N MET A 480 0.64 18.34 8.95
CA MET A 480 1.84 17.58 9.30
C MET A 480 1.72 16.12 8.84
N MET A 481 2.81 15.54 8.35
CA MET A 481 2.89 14.09 8.14
C MET A 481 2.86 13.38 9.50
N PRO A 482 1.92 12.45 9.73
CA PRO A 482 1.82 11.78 11.02
C PRO A 482 3.00 10.81 11.25
N ASP A 483 3.23 10.51 12.53
CA ASP A 483 4.23 9.56 12.96
C ASP A 483 3.77 8.11 12.75
N GLY A 484 4.69 7.25 12.32
CA GLY A 484 4.44 5.83 12.12
C GLY A 484 3.85 5.47 10.74
N LEU A 485 4.19 4.26 10.28
CA LEU A 485 3.80 3.77 8.96
C LEU A 485 2.27 3.72 8.77
N TYR A 486 1.54 3.21 9.76
CA TYR A 486 0.09 3.00 9.64
C TYR A 486 -0.68 4.32 9.51
N ALA A 487 -0.33 5.33 10.32
CA ALA A 487 -0.97 6.63 10.24
C ALA A 487 -0.69 7.31 8.88
N GLN A 488 0.52 7.18 8.35
CA GLN A 488 0.86 7.67 7.00
C GLN A 488 0.04 6.95 5.91
N GLU A 489 -0.06 5.63 5.96
CA GLU A 489 -0.89 4.85 5.02
C GLU A 489 -2.39 5.13 5.17
N LYS A 490 -2.87 5.41 6.39
CA LYS A 490 -4.25 5.82 6.64
C LYS A 490 -4.55 7.18 6.01
N VAL A 491 -3.65 8.16 6.13
CA VAL A 491 -3.79 9.46 5.44
C VAL A 491 -3.88 9.26 3.93
N CYS A 492 -2.99 8.46 3.32
CA CYS A 492 -3.03 8.20 1.88
C CYS A 492 -4.34 7.52 1.46
N ARG A 493 -4.78 6.48 2.18
CA ARG A 493 -6.04 5.77 1.87
C ARG A 493 -7.27 6.68 2.01
N ASN A 494 -7.34 7.49 3.07
CA ASN A 494 -8.47 8.40 3.27
C ASN A 494 -8.49 9.48 2.19
N GLU A 495 -7.33 10.01 1.78
CA GLU A 495 -7.22 10.94 0.65
C GLU A 495 -7.76 10.31 -0.64
N GLU A 496 -7.33 9.09 -0.97
CA GLU A 496 -7.80 8.34 -2.13
C GLU A 496 -9.31 8.05 -2.07
N GLN A 497 -9.86 7.72 -0.90
CA GLN A 497 -11.29 7.44 -0.72
C GLN A 497 -12.16 8.69 -0.96
N VAL A 498 -11.77 9.84 -0.41
CA VAL A 498 -12.51 11.10 -0.64
C VAL A 498 -12.41 11.51 -2.11
N LEU A 499 -11.24 11.33 -2.74
CA LEU A 499 -11.06 11.58 -4.17
C LEU A 499 -11.90 10.65 -5.06
N ALA A 500 -12.01 9.36 -4.72
CA ALA A 500 -12.86 8.42 -5.44
C ALA A 500 -14.34 8.85 -5.40
N LYS A 501 -14.84 9.23 -4.21
CA LYS A 501 -16.20 9.76 -4.07
C LYS A 501 -16.42 11.07 -4.84
N LEU A 502 -15.40 11.94 -4.92
CA LEU A 502 -15.45 13.15 -5.73
C LEU A 502 -15.42 12.87 -7.24
N GLN A 503 -14.83 11.76 -7.69
CA GLN A 503 -14.83 11.36 -9.11
C GLN A 503 -16.20 10.87 -9.58
N GLU A 504 -17.04 10.36 -8.68
CA GLU A 504 -18.42 9.95 -8.96
C GLU A 504 -19.37 11.13 -9.20
N VAL A 505 -18.95 12.35 -8.82
CA VAL A 505 -19.76 13.56 -9.00
C VAL A 505 -19.57 14.11 -10.42
N GLU A 506 -20.67 14.20 -11.17
CA GLU A 506 -20.66 14.86 -12.48
C GLU A 506 -20.51 16.38 -12.33
N LEU A 507 -19.55 16.97 -13.04
CA LEU A 507 -19.24 18.40 -12.95
C LEU A 507 -20.16 19.22 -13.86
N ASP A 508 -21.10 19.95 -13.25
CA ASP A 508 -21.90 20.97 -13.93
C ASP A 508 -21.24 22.37 -13.88
N ASP A 509 -21.81 23.34 -14.61
CA ASP A 509 -21.28 24.72 -14.67
C ASP A 509 -21.22 25.42 -13.30
N SER A 510 -22.09 25.06 -12.34
CA SER A 510 -22.06 25.59 -10.97
C SER A 510 -20.92 25.01 -10.15
N LEU A 511 -20.71 23.70 -10.20
CA LEU A 511 -19.62 23.00 -9.52
C LEU A 511 -18.28 23.41 -10.11
N VAL A 512 -18.16 23.60 -11.43
CA VAL A 512 -16.95 24.13 -12.05
C VAL A 512 -16.59 25.51 -11.49
N LYS A 513 -17.57 26.39 -11.24
CA LYS A 513 -17.32 27.68 -10.58
C LYS A 513 -16.78 27.52 -9.16
N ILE A 514 -17.28 26.54 -8.41
CA ILE A 514 -16.79 26.24 -7.05
C ILE A 514 -15.38 25.68 -7.09
N PHE A 515 -15.09 24.75 -8.00
CA PHE A 515 -13.73 24.23 -8.20
C PHE A 515 -12.74 25.36 -8.54
N ARG A 516 -13.12 26.31 -9.41
CA ARG A 516 -12.29 27.48 -9.72
C ARG A 516 -12.10 28.40 -8.50
N LYS A 517 -13.20 28.73 -7.80
CA LYS A 517 -13.19 29.57 -6.59
C LYS A 517 -12.28 28.97 -5.52
N GLN A 518 -12.46 27.69 -5.22
CA GLN A 518 -11.68 26.97 -4.22
C GLN A 518 -10.23 26.78 -4.63
N ALA A 519 -9.94 26.49 -5.90
CA ALA A 519 -8.57 26.43 -6.40
C ALA A 519 -7.80 27.75 -6.22
N VAL A 520 -8.43 28.90 -6.50
CA VAL A 520 -7.83 30.22 -6.28
C VAL A 520 -7.57 30.44 -4.79
N PHE A 521 -8.55 30.14 -3.93
CA PHE A 521 -8.36 30.26 -2.48
C PHE A 521 -7.24 29.37 -1.95
N LEU A 522 -7.13 28.11 -2.41
CA LEU A 522 -6.05 27.23 -2.00
C LEU A 522 -4.66 27.76 -2.41
N LEU A 523 -4.55 28.46 -3.54
CA LEU A 523 -3.31 29.10 -3.97
C LEU A 523 -2.95 30.35 -3.12
N GLU A 524 -3.97 31.08 -2.64
CA GLU A 524 -3.85 32.34 -1.89
C GLU A 524 -3.87 32.17 -0.36
N ALA A 525 -4.29 31.00 0.16
CA ALA A 525 -4.52 30.72 1.59
C ALA A 525 -3.25 30.66 2.47
N GLY A 526 -2.09 31.13 1.97
CA GLY A 526 -0.85 31.24 2.74
C GLY A 526 -0.45 29.90 3.41
N PRO A 527 -0.19 29.87 4.74
CA PRO A 527 0.26 28.67 5.45
C PRO A 527 -0.84 27.65 5.76
N TYR A 528 -2.09 27.90 5.37
CA TYR A 528 -3.23 27.02 5.67
C TYR A 528 -3.52 26.00 4.57
N SER A 529 -2.97 26.20 3.36
CA SER A 529 -3.16 25.28 2.24
C SER A 529 -1.85 24.65 1.78
N GLY A 530 -1.87 23.35 1.49
CA GLY A 530 -0.72 22.65 0.90
C GLY A 530 -0.34 23.16 -0.50
N LEU A 531 -1.22 23.94 -1.13
CA LEU A 531 -0.99 24.64 -2.41
C LEU A 531 -0.64 26.13 -2.22
N GLY A 532 -0.57 26.61 -0.98
CA GLY A 532 -0.24 27.99 -0.67
C GLY A 532 1.21 28.38 -1.02
N GLU A 533 1.54 29.66 -0.87
CA GLU A 533 2.89 30.17 -1.17
C GLU A 533 3.93 29.57 -0.21
N LEU A 534 3.61 29.47 1.08
CA LEU A 534 4.46 28.92 2.12
C LEU A 534 4.17 27.44 2.34
N LEU A 535 5.16 26.57 2.07
CA LEU A 535 5.07 25.13 2.33
C LEU A 535 6.14 24.71 3.34
N TYR A 536 5.72 24.07 4.43
CA TYR A 536 6.62 23.59 5.48
C TYR A 536 7.20 22.22 5.10
N ARG A 537 8.41 21.91 5.59
CA ARG A 537 9.13 20.68 5.26
C ARG A 537 8.43 19.39 5.69
N GLU A 538 7.64 19.48 6.75
CA GLU A 538 6.95 18.34 7.36
C GLU A 538 5.54 18.15 6.79
N SER A 539 5.12 19.01 5.84
CA SER A 539 3.76 18.99 5.32
C SER A 539 3.52 17.84 4.34
N VAL A 540 2.38 17.16 4.47
CA VAL A 540 1.95 16.13 3.52
C VAL A 540 1.87 16.74 2.11
N PRO A 541 2.53 16.15 1.10
CA PRO A 541 2.47 16.67 -0.27
C PRO A 541 1.12 16.40 -0.93
N MET A 542 0.66 17.34 -1.76
CA MET A 542 -0.69 17.32 -2.37
C MET A 542 -0.70 16.77 -3.80
N HIS A 543 0.19 15.82 -4.15
CA HIS A 543 0.37 15.39 -5.54
C HIS A 543 -0.89 14.73 -6.12
N THR A 544 -1.52 13.82 -5.37
CA THR A 544 -2.73 13.09 -5.80
C THR A 544 -3.92 14.04 -5.92
N PHE A 545 -4.15 14.87 -4.90
CA PHE A 545 -5.19 15.89 -4.94
C PHE A 545 -4.99 16.91 -6.09
N ALA A 546 -3.77 17.39 -6.31
CA ALA A 546 -3.47 18.33 -7.38
C ALA A 546 -3.63 17.71 -8.77
N LYS A 547 -3.34 16.40 -8.93
CA LYS A 547 -3.61 15.67 -10.17
C LYS A 547 -5.11 15.63 -10.47
N TYR A 548 -5.94 15.35 -9.47
CA TYR A 548 -7.39 15.38 -9.61
C TYR A 548 -7.90 16.78 -9.99
N LEU A 549 -7.46 17.83 -9.27
CA LEU A 549 -7.81 19.22 -9.60
C LEU A 549 -7.36 19.60 -11.02
N PHE A 550 -6.15 19.18 -11.42
CA PHE A 550 -5.63 19.42 -12.76
C PHE A 550 -6.52 18.79 -13.82
N THR A 551 -6.86 17.51 -13.69
CA THR A 551 -7.73 16.82 -14.67
C THR A 551 -9.13 17.38 -14.74
N SER A 552 -9.72 17.78 -13.61
CA SER A 552 -11.08 18.33 -13.54
C SER A 552 -11.17 19.76 -14.12
N LEU A 553 -10.14 20.58 -13.89
CA LEU A 553 -10.10 21.97 -14.35
C LEU A 553 -9.54 22.13 -15.77
N LEU A 554 -8.75 21.19 -16.28
CA LEU A 554 -8.09 21.32 -17.59
C LEU A 554 -9.04 21.67 -18.77
N PRO A 555 -10.24 21.07 -18.90
CA PRO A 555 -11.17 21.43 -19.98
C PRO A 555 -11.76 22.84 -19.85
N HIS A 556 -11.69 23.44 -18.65
CA HIS A 556 -12.47 24.61 -18.24
C HIS A 556 -11.60 25.86 -18.03
N ASP A 557 -10.43 25.71 -17.42
CA ASP A 557 -9.44 26.76 -17.18
C ASP A 557 -8.04 26.15 -17.17
N THR A 558 -7.38 26.18 -18.33
CA THR A 558 -6.04 25.59 -18.49
C THR A 558 -5.00 26.32 -17.63
N GLU A 559 -5.08 27.64 -17.51
CA GLU A 559 -4.04 28.43 -16.84
C GLU A 559 -4.06 28.17 -15.33
N LEU A 560 -5.25 28.13 -14.74
CA LEU A 560 -5.43 27.81 -13.33
C LEU A 560 -4.99 26.36 -13.03
N ALA A 561 -5.34 25.40 -13.89
CA ALA A 561 -4.93 24.01 -13.73
C ALA A 561 -3.40 23.86 -13.68
N TYR A 562 -2.67 24.47 -14.62
CA TYR A 562 -1.20 24.43 -14.62
C TYR A 562 -0.59 25.12 -13.40
N LYS A 563 -1.15 26.25 -12.94
CA LYS A 563 -0.69 26.92 -11.71
C LYS A 563 -0.77 26.02 -10.49
N ILE A 564 -1.89 25.30 -10.31
CA ILE A 564 -2.08 24.35 -9.21
C ILE A 564 -1.07 23.21 -9.29
N ALA A 565 -0.97 22.57 -10.45
CA ALA A 565 -0.11 21.41 -10.64
C ALA A 565 1.37 21.76 -10.45
N LEU A 566 1.84 22.87 -11.04
CA LEU A 566 3.21 23.38 -10.86
C LEU A 566 3.52 23.70 -9.39
N ARG A 567 2.54 24.25 -8.66
CA ARG A 567 2.67 24.57 -7.23
C ARG A 567 2.74 23.32 -6.35
N ALA A 568 2.00 22.27 -6.71
CA ALA A 568 1.98 20.99 -6.02
C ALA A 568 3.22 20.13 -6.26
N MET A 569 4.02 20.43 -7.29
CA MET A 569 5.27 19.69 -7.58
C MET A 569 6.32 19.80 -6.47
N ARG A 570 6.25 20.82 -5.60
CA ARG A 570 7.22 21.07 -4.53
C ARG A 570 7.24 19.93 -3.51
N LEU A 571 8.43 19.47 -3.16
CA LEU A 571 8.66 18.43 -2.13
C LEU A 571 9.77 18.86 -1.16
N PRO A 572 9.52 19.84 -0.27
CA PRO A 572 10.58 20.49 0.51
C PRO A 572 11.33 19.58 1.49
N VAL A 573 10.80 18.40 1.80
CA VAL A 573 11.45 17.39 2.64
C VAL A 573 12.78 16.87 2.04
N LEU A 574 12.89 16.86 0.70
CA LEU A 574 14.09 16.42 -0.01
C LEU A 574 15.05 17.58 -0.34
N GLU A 575 14.65 18.83 -0.10
CA GLU A 575 15.50 20.00 -0.34
C GLU A 575 16.61 20.06 0.71
N SER A 576 17.85 19.89 0.28
CA SER A 576 19.01 20.08 1.16
C SER A 576 19.06 21.54 1.63
N THR A 577 19.19 21.80 2.94
CA THR A 577 19.52 23.15 3.46
C THR A 577 20.96 23.48 3.09
N ALA A 578 21.24 23.66 1.80
CA ALA A 578 22.46 24.29 1.34
C ALA A 578 22.06 25.70 0.92
N ALA A 579 22.11 26.62 1.90
CA ALA A 579 22.11 28.04 1.58
C ALA A 579 23.29 28.34 0.63
N SER A 580 23.03 29.27 -0.27
CA SER A 580 23.88 29.79 -1.32
C SER A 580 25.38 29.92 -0.99
N GLY A 581 26.23 29.56 -1.96
CA GLY A 581 27.55 30.14 -2.16
C GLY A 581 28.75 29.36 -1.61
N ASP A 582 29.17 28.30 -2.31
CA ASP A 582 30.59 28.06 -2.65
C ASP A 582 30.76 26.73 -3.41
N LEU A 583 31.15 26.83 -4.69
CA LEU A 583 31.33 25.73 -5.65
C LEU A 583 32.75 25.16 -5.62
N SER A 584 33.28 24.76 -4.45
CA SER A 584 34.65 24.21 -4.40
C SER A 584 34.87 23.14 -3.34
N ARG A 585 34.03 22.11 -3.27
CA ARG A 585 34.39 20.86 -2.58
C ARG A 585 33.59 19.63 -3.05
N PRO A 586 34.24 18.48 -3.34
CA PRO A 586 33.54 17.28 -3.78
C PRO A 586 32.75 16.65 -2.64
N GLN A 587 31.46 16.41 -2.89
CA GLN A 587 30.48 15.86 -1.96
C GLN A 587 30.69 14.34 -1.80
N HIS A 588 31.49 13.95 -0.80
CA HIS A 588 31.48 12.59 -0.24
C HIS A 588 31.15 12.69 1.25
N LEU A 589 29.86 12.81 1.59
CA LEU A 589 29.35 12.52 2.93
C LEU A 589 27.91 12.07 2.81
N VAL A 590 27.67 10.81 3.21
CA VAL A 590 26.34 10.26 3.49
C VAL A 590 25.63 11.24 4.41
N SER A 591 24.50 11.78 3.95
CA SER A 591 23.70 12.75 4.70
C SER A 591 23.08 12.05 5.91
N LEU A 592 23.78 12.14 7.04
CA LEU A 592 23.20 11.96 8.37
C LEU A 592 22.30 13.18 8.63
N VAL A 593 21.08 13.16 8.11
CA VAL A 593 20.03 14.09 8.53
C VAL A 593 19.81 13.85 10.04
N PRO A 594 19.91 14.87 10.90
CA PRO A 594 19.76 14.69 12.34
C PRO A 594 18.35 14.17 12.65
N ASN A 595 18.28 13.22 13.60
CA ASN A 595 17.12 12.51 14.19
C ASN A 595 15.99 13.42 14.77
N ARG A 596 15.63 14.54 14.15
CA ARG A 596 14.59 15.45 14.64
C ARG A 596 13.26 15.37 13.89
N PHE A 597 13.16 14.56 12.85
CA PHE A 597 11.97 14.48 11.99
C PHE A 597 11.45 13.05 11.86
N PRO A 598 10.12 12.86 11.75
CA PRO A 598 9.50 11.56 11.47
C PRO A 598 10.18 10.86 10.30
N ARG A 599 10.35 9.53 10.35
CA ARG A 599 10.67 8.76 9.14
C ARG A 599 9.44 8.73 8.24
N TRP A 600 9.60 9.20 6.99
CA TRP A 600 8.57 9.12 5.97
C TRP A 600 8.63 7.74 5.30
N PHE A 601 7.85 6.79 5.80
CA PHE A 601 7.83 5.43 5.29
C PHE A 601 7.15 5.34 3.92
N THR A 602 6.20 6.24 3.64
CA THR A 602 5.46 6.32 2.38
C THR A 602 6.15 7.16 1.30
N LEU A 603 7.40 7.60 1.52
CA LEU A 603 8.11 8.49 0.59
C LEU A 603 8.17 7.95 -0.85
N SER A 604 8.44 6.66 -1.03
CA SER A 604 8.46 6.02 -2.37
C SER A 604 7.11 6.12 -3.10
N HIS A 605 5.99 5.99 -2.35
CA HIS A 605 4.66 6.18 -2.91
C HIS A 605 4.43 7.64 -3.30
N ILE A 606 4.83 8.59 -2.44
CA ILE A 606 4.73 10.04 -2.70
C ILE A 606 5.54 10.44 -3.94
N GLU A 607 6.78 9.97 -4.08
CA GLU A 607 7.61 10.22 -5.28
C GLU A 607 6.96 9.65 -6.55
N THR A 608 6.27 8.51 -6.44
CA THR A 608 5.50 7.94 -7.55
C THR A 608 4.32 8.84 -7.93
N GLN A 609 3.57 9.37 -6.96
CA GLN A 609 2.47 10.32 -7.21
C GLN A 609 2.97 11.64 -7.81
N GLN A 610 4.12 12.15 -7.36
CA GLN A 610 4.79 13.32 -7.94
C GLN A 610 5.12 13.09 -9.42
N CYS A 611 5.65 11.90 -9.73
CA CYS A 611 5.96 11.49 -11.10
C CYS A 611 4.69 11.36 -11.96
N GLU A 612 3.58 10.86 -11.42
CA GLU A 612 2.32 10.75 -12.17
C GLU A 612 1.70 12.12 -12.47
N LEU A 613 1.75 13.06 -11.52
CA LEU A 613 1.33 14.44 -11.74
C LEU A 613 2.13 15.08 -12.89
N ALA A 614 3.45 14.96 -12.87
CA ALA A 614 4.32 15.47 -13.93
C ALA A 614 4.02 14.85 -15.30
N SER A 615 3.80 13.54 -15.36
CA SER A 615 3.44 12.84 -16.61
C SER A 615 2.10 13.33 -17.18
N THR A 616 1.12 13.57 -16.30
CA THR A 616 -0.19 14.13 -16.67
C THR A 616 -0.05 15.54 -17.25
N MET A 617 0.80 16.38 -16.64
CA MET A 617 1.10 17.73 -17.13
C MET A 617 1.80 17.74 -18.50
N LEU A 618 2.77 16.84 -18.71
CA LEU A 618 3.47 16.68 -19.99
C LEU A 618 2.53 16.24 -21.10
N THR A 619 1.62 15.30 -20.80
CA THR A 619 0.62 14.81 -21.76
C THR A 619 -0.33 15.93 -22.18
N ALA A 620 -0.81 16.72 -21.22
CA ALA A 620 -1.71 17.85 -21.48
C ALA A 620 -1.01 19.05 -22.18
N ALA A 621 0.31 19.18 -22.05
CA ALA A 621 1.08 20.28 -22.65
C ALA A 621 1.47 19.99 -24.11
N LYS A 622 1.09 18.83 -24.66
CA LYS A 622 1.38 18.46 -26.06
C LYS A 622 0.91 19.55 -27.02
N GLY A 623 1.81 20.03 -27.86
CA GLY A 623 1.55 21.13 -28.81
C GLY A 623 1.69 22.56 -28.25
N ASP A 624 2.00 22.75 -26.95
CA ASP A 624 2.24 24.07 -26.34
C ASP A 624 3.68 24.17 -25.81
N ALA A 625 4.57 24.75 -26.62
CA ALA A 625 5.99 24.85 -26.31
C ALA A 625 6.29 25.61 -25.00
N ARG A 626 5.53 26.66 -24.68
CA ARG A 626 5.76 27.46 -23.46
C ARG A 626 5.40 26.67 -22.22
N LYS A 627 4.26 25.96 -22.25
CA LYS A 627 3.86 25.11 -21.12
C LYS A 627 4.86 23.96 -20.93
N LEU A 628 5.30 23.32 -22.01
CA LEU A 628 6.31 22.28 -21.96
C LEU A 628 7.62 22.73 -21.30
N GLU A 629 8.09 23.95 -21.60
CA GLU A 629 9.28 24.55 -20.97
C GLU A 629 9.07 24.76 -19.47
N THR A 630 7.94 25.35 -19.06
CA THR A 630 7.64 25.55 -17.62
C THR A 630 7.49 24.24 -16.85
N VAL A 631 6.92 23.21 -17.46
CA VAL A 631 6.79 21.87 -16.85
C VAL A 631 8.16 21.22 -16.72
N LEU A 632 9.02 21.33 -17.74
CA LEU A 632 10.39 20.83 -17.72
C LEU A 632 11.20 21.47 -16.59
N GLU A 633 11.17 22.81 -16.47
CA GLU A 633 11.86 23.52 -15.38
C GLU A 633 11.39 23.05 -13.99
N SER A 634 10.07 22.85 -13.84
CA SER A 634 9.49 22.36 -12.58
C SER A 634 9.91 20.92 -12.26
N ILE A 635 9.96 20.02 -13.25
CA ILE A 635 10.45 18.65 -13.08
C ILE A 635 11.92 18.66 -12.67
N GLN A 636 12.76 19.43 -13.37
CA GLN A 636 14.20 19.53 -13.10
C GLN A 636 14.49 20.04 -11.69
N LYS A 637 13.66 20.96 -11.19
CA LYS A 637 13.80 21.56 -9.86
C LYS A 637 13.32 20.64 -8.73
N ASN A 638 12.16 19.99 -8.89
CA ASN A 638 11.46 19.37 -7.77
C ASN A 638 11.55 17.83 -7.71
N ILE A 639 11.88 17.14 -8.82
CA ILE A 639 12.04 15.68 -8.82
C ILE A 639 13.52 15.34 -8.65
N HIS A 640 13.85 14.57 -7.62
CA HIS A 640 15.24 14.23 -7.28
C HIS A 640 15.62 12.77 -7.60
N SER A 641 14.64 11.93 -7.93
CA SER A 641 14.88 10.53 -8.25
C SER A 641 15.22 10.33 -9.73
N SER A 642 16.42 9.82 -10.00
CA SER A 642 16.90 9.56 -11.37
C SER A 642 16.04 8.52 -12.11
N SER A 643 15.43 7.56 -11.41
CA SER A 643 14.53 6.58 -12.02
C SER A 643 13.19 7.20 -12.43
N HIS A 644 12.63 8.12 -11.62
CA HIS A 644 11.40 8.83 -11.95
C HIS A 644 11.61 9.83 -13.10
N ILE A 645 12.71 10.59 -13.12
CA ILE A 645 13.06 11.47 -14.25
C ILE A 645 13.23 10.64 -15.53
N PHE A 646 13.88 9.47 -15.46
CA PHE A 646 14.03 8.59 -16.62
C PHE A 646 12.69 8.05 -17.13
N LYS A 647 11.79 7.66 -16.21
CA LYS A 647 10.42 7.25 -16.57
C LYS A 647 9.68 8.39 -17.29
N LEU A 648 9.76 9.62 -16.77
CA LEU A 648 9.16 10.79 -17.42
C LEU A 648 9.74 11.08 -18.80
N ALA A 649 11.06 10.93 -18.96
CA ALA A 649 11.71 11.05 -20.26
C ALA A 649 11.16 10.02 -21.26
N GLN A 650 10.97 8.77 -20.83
CA GLN A 650 10.39 7.70 -21.64
C GLN A 650 8.92 7.95 -21.97
N ASP A 651 8.13 8.43 -21.03
CA ASP A 651 6.72 8.71 -21.26
C ASP A 651 6.54 9.91 -22.21
N ALA A 652 7.32 10.98 -22.05
CA ALA A 652 7.37 12.10 -23.01
C ALA A 652 7.74 11.64 -24.43
N PHE A 653 8.74 10.75 -24.55
CA PHE A 653 9.14 10.18 -25.83
C PHE A 653 8.00 9.40 -26.49
N LYS A 654 7.34 8.50 -25.75
CA LYS A 654 6.21 7.71 -26.26
C LYS A 654 5.07 8.61 -26.74
N ILE A 655 4.75 9.67 -25.99
CA ILE A 655 3.68 10.62 -26.35
C ILE A 655 4.04 11.40 -27.62
N ALA A 656 5.33 11.70 -27.81
CA ALA A 656 5.83 12.41 -28.97
C ALA A 656 5.83 11.55 -30.25
N THR A 657 6.01 10.22 -30.13
CA THR A 657 6.13 9.28 -31.27
C THR A 657 4.85 8.47 -31.56
N LEU A 658 3.69 8.86 -31.02
CA LEU A 658 2.41 8.16 -31.24
C LEU A 658 2.06 8.09 -32.74
N MET A 659 1.65 6.90 -33.19
CA MET A 659 1.67 6.44 -34.60
C MET A 659 0.75 7.18 -35.58
N ASP A 660 -0.15 8.05 -35.10
CA ASP A 660 -1.16 8.71 -35.94
C ASP A 660 -0.82 10.18 -36.31
N SER A 661 0.32 10.72 -35.84
CA SER A 661 0.74 12.11 -36.10
C SER A 661 2.25 12.24 -36.34
N LEU A 662 2.68 13.28 -37.08
CA LEU A 662 4.10 13.66 -37.14
C LEU A 662 4.68 13.83 -35.73
N PRO A 663 5.94 13.41 -35.49
CA PRO A 663 6.51 13.46 -34.16
C PRO A 663 6.61 14.91 -33.64
N ASP A 664 6.16 15.13 -32.40
CA ASP A 664 6.25 16.43 -31.76
C ASP A 664 7.70 16.70 -31.35
N ILE A 665 8.42 17.46 -32.19
CA ILE A 665 9.82 17.81 -31.99
C ILE A 665 10.02 18.56 -30.66
N THR A 666 9.05 19.36 -30.21
CA THR A 666 9.19 20.10 -28.94
C THR A 666 9.17 19.16 -27.75
N LEU A 667 8.28 18.16 -27.77
CA LEU A 667 8.20 17.15 -26.72
C LEU A 667 9.38 16.17 -26.76
N LEU A 668 9.90 15.84 -27.96
CA LEU A 668 11.15 15.08 -28.10
C LEU A 668 12.35 15.82 -27.49
N LYS A 669 12.43 17.15 -27.66
CA LYS A 669 13.46 17.96 -27.00
C LYS A 669 13.34 17.92 -25.47
N VAL A 670 12.13 18.03 -24.93
CA VAL A 670 11.88 17.87 -23.48
C VAL A 670 12.32 16.48 -22.99
N SER A 671 11.97 15.44 -23.73
CA SER A 671 12.39 14.06 -23.43
C SER A 671 13.91 13.92 -23.42
N LEU A 672 14.60 14.51 -24.41
CA LEU A 672 16.05 14.51 -24.48
C LEU A 672 16.67 15.24 -23.29
N GLU A 673 16.18 16.43 -22.93
CA GLU A 673 16.71 17.20 -21.79
C GLU A 673 16.55 16.47 -20.44
N LEU A 674 15.41 15.83 -20.20
CA LEU A 674 15.22 14.98 -19.02
C LEU A 674 16.20 13.80 -19.03
N GLY A 675 16.38 13.15 -20.19
CA GLY A 675 17.36 12.08 -20.36
C GLY A 675 18.80 12.53 -20.11
N LEU A 676 19.18 13.73 -20.54
CA LEU A 676 20.49 14.33 -20.28
C LEU A 676 20.70 14.62 -18.79
N GLN A 677 19.68 15.10 -18.08
CA GLN A 677 19.74 15.27 -16.63
C GLN A 677 20.02 13.94 -15.91
N VAL A 678 19.34 12.85 -16.31
CA VAL A 678 19.58 11.51 -15.75
C VAL A 678 21.02 11.07 -15.99
N MET A 679 21.59 11.34 -17.16
CA MET A 679 22.99 10.99 -17.45
C MET A 679 23.96 11.71 -16.51
N ARG A 680 23.73 13.00 -16.25
CA ARG A 680 24.54 13.80 -15.32
C ARG A 680 24.43 13.26 -13.88
N MET A 681 23.22 12.92 -13.43
CA MET A 681 22.99 12.38 -12.08
C MET A 681 23.59 10.99 -11.88
N THR A 682 23.63 10.17 -12.94
CA THR A 682 24.08 8.78 -12.86
C THR A 682 25.54 8.56 -13.23
N LEU A 683 26.30 9.62 -13.57
CA LEU A 683 27.68 9.49 -14.04
C LEU A 683 28.63 8.97 -12.96
N SER A 684 28.44 9.40 -11.71
CA SER A 684 29.27 9.02 -10.56
C SER A 684 28.67 7.88 -9.71
N THR A 685 27.43 7.47 -9.99
CA THR A 685 26.71 6.46 -9.20
C THR A 685 26.64 5.11 -9.92
N LEU A 686 26.85 4.02 -9.18
CA LEU A 686 26.76 2.67 -9.71
C LEU A 686 25.29 2.34 -10.02
N ASN A 687 24.90 2.45 -11.28
CA ASN A 687 23.57 2.08 -11.75
C ASN A 687 23.66 0.94 -12.77
N TRP A 688 23.11 -0.23 -12.42
CA TRP A 688 23.15 -1.43 -13.26
C TRP A 688 22.40 -1.25 -14.59
N ARG A 689 21.42 -0.33 -14.67
CA ARG A 689 20.66 0.01 -15.89
C ARG A 689 21.32 1.09 -16.74
N ARG A 690 22.42 1.69 -16.31
CA ARG A 690 23.02 2.87 -16.99
C ARG A 690 23.28 2.63 -18.48
N ARG A 691 23.81 1.46 -18.86
CA ARG A 691 24.06 1.11 -20.26
C ARG A 691 22.78 1.10 -21.12
N GLU A 692 21.64 0.69 -20.57
CA GLU A 692 20.35 0.74 -21.26
C GLU A 692 19.86 2.18 -21.40
N MET A 693 20.01 2.99 -20.35
CA MET A 693 19.65 4.40 -20.37
C MET A 693 20.46 5.18 -21.43
N VAL A 694 21.77 4.89 -21.57
CA VAL A 694 22.63 5.49 -22.61
C VAL A 694 22.13 5.11 -24.01
N ARG A 695 21.84 3.82 -24.26
CA ARG A 695 21.30 3.37 -25.56
C ARG A 695 19.97 4.05 -25.89
N TRP A 696 19.08 4.15 -24.89
CA TRP A 696 17.79 4.82 -25.04
C TRP A 696 17.97 6.31 -25.35
N LEU A 697 18.90 7.00 -24.66
CA LEU A 697 19.19 8.41 -24.91
C LEU A 697 19.67 8.66 -26.34
N VAL A 698 20.56 7.82 -26.86
CA VAL A 698 21.04 7.92 -28.25
C VAL A 698 19.89 7.70 -29.23
N THR A 699 18.97 6.79 -28.92
CA THR A 699 17.76 6.59 -29.73
C THR A 699 16.89 7.85 -29.72
N CYS A 700 16.66 8.45 -28.55
CA CYS A 700 15.92 9.71 -28.42
C CYS A 700 16.58 10.86 -29.20
N ALA A 701 17.89 11.03 -29.08
CA ALA A 701 18.64 12.04 -29.83
C ALA A 701 18.59 11.80 -31.36
N THR A 702 18.50 10.55 -31.80
CA THR A 702 18.31 10.19 -33.22
C THR A 702 16.95 10.67 -33.73
N GLU A 703 15.88 10.56 -32.94
CA GLU A 703 14.56 11.07 -33.34
C GLU A 703 14.47 12.61 -33.29
N VAL A 704 15.25 13.27 -32.42
CA VAL A 704 15.31 14.75 -32.37
C VAL A 704 16.04 15.33 -33.59
N GLY A 705 17.13 14.68 -34.02
CA GLY A 705 17.85 15.04 -35.25
C GLY A 705 19.38 15.14 -35.11
N VAL A 706 20.03 15.43 -36.24
CA VAL A 706 21.50 15.46 -36.40
C VAL A 706 22.21 16.37 -35.39
N PHE A 707 21.66 17.57 -35.14
CA PHE A 707 22.24 18.54 -34.21
C PHE A 707 22.25 18.03 -32.75
N ALA A 708 21.24 17.26 -32.35
CA ALA A 708 21.19 16.67 -31.02
C ALA A 708 22.28 15.61 -30.85
N LEU A 709 22.48 14.75 -31.86
CA LEU A 709 23.56 13.75 -31.87
C LEU A 709 24.94 14.41 -31.79
N ASP A 710 25.17 15.47 -32.58
CA ASP A 710 26.43 16.20 -32.53
C ASP A 710 26.65 16.87 -31.15
N SER A 711 25.62 17.49 -30.59
CA SER A 711 25.68 18.12 -29.26
C SER A 711 26.02 17.15 -28.14
N ILE A 712 25.42 15.94 -28.11
CA ILE A 712 25.74 14.94 -27.09
C ILE A 712 27.16 14.38 -27.25
N MET A 713 27.66 14.29 -28.49
CA MET A 713 29.03 13.86 -28.78
C MET A 713 30.04 14.93 -28.35
N GLN A 714 29.77 16.21 -28.56
CA GLN A 714 30.65 17.30 -28.11
C GLN A 714 30.68 17.42 -26.57
N SER A 715 29.54 17.18 -25.91
CA SER A 715 29.39 17.32 -24.45
C SER A 715 29.64 16.02 -23.66
N TRP A 716 30.22 15.00 -24.31
CA TRP A 716 30.33 13.63 -23.78
C TRP A 716 30.98 13.53 -22.39
N PHE A 717 31.94 14.41 -22.09
CA PHE A 717 32.71 14.40 -20.84
C PHE A 717 31.87 14.68 -19.59
N THR A 718 30.67 15.28 -19.75
CA THR A 718 29.71 15.53 -18.66
C THR A 718 28.59 14.48 -18.59
N LEU A 719 28.46 13.63 -19.60
CA LEU A 719 27.28 12.76 -19.79
C LEU A 719 27.64 11.27 -19.70
N PHE A 720 28.78 10.87 -20.26
CA PHE A 720 29.15 9.47 -20.47
C PHE A 720 30.52 9.15 -19.90
N THR A 721 30.72 7.90 -19.51
CA THR A 721 32.08 7.37 -19.32
C THR A 721 32.76 7.19 -20.68
N PRO A 722 34.11 7.23 -20.76
CA PRO A 722 34.83 7.07 -22.03
C PRO A 722 34.43 5.80 -22.80
N THR A 723 34.17 4.71 -22.09
CA THR A 723 33.76 3.43 -22.67
C THR A 723 32.33 3.47 -23.22
N GLU A 724 31.39 4.11 -22.52
CA GLU A 724 30.02 4.31 -23.01
C GLU A 724 30.01 5.20 -24.25
N ALA A 725 30.78 6.29 -24.25
CA ALA A 725 30.86 7.22 -25.36
C ALA A 725 31.42 6.56 -26.63
N THR A 726 32.47 5.75 -26.52
CA THR A 726 33.04 5.05 -27.68
C THR A 726 32.20 3.84 -28.12
N SER A 727 31.91 2.92 -27.21
CA SER A 727 31.31 1.63 -27.58
C SER A 727 29.81 1.69 -27.88
N ILE A 728 29.09 2.66 -27.29
CA ILE A 728 27.64 2.79 -27.46
C ILE A 728 27.33 4.01 -28.34
N VAL A 729 27.74 5.21 -27.93
CA VAL A 729 27.31 6.46 -28.60
C VAL A 729 27.91 6.54 -30.01
N ALA A 730 29.24 6.55 -30.15
CA ALA A 730 29.90 6.67 -31.44
C ALA A 730 29.56 5.49 -32.38
N SER A 731 29.57 4.26 -31.87
CA SER A 731 29.19 3.06 -32.63
C SER A 731 27.76 3.11 -33.19
N THR A 732 26.80 3.60 -32.39
CA THR A 732 25.41 3.72 -32.83
C THR A 732 25.24 4.84 -33.86
N VAL A 733 25.87 5.99 -33.66
CA VAL A 733 25.84 7.13 -34.60
C VAL A 733 26.40 6.73 -35.97
N MET A 734 27.49 5.94 -35.99
CA MET A 734 28.13 5.47 -37.22
C MET A 734 27.41 4.27 -37.88
N SER A 735 26.32 3.76 -37.29
CA SER A 735 25.62 2.59 -37.83
C SER A 735 24.77 2.93 -39.05
N ASN A 736 24.64 1.98 -39.98
CA ASN A 736 23.75 2.11 -41.15
C ASN A 736 22.29 2.35 -40.75
N SER A 737 21.86 1.88 -39.56
CA SER A 737 20.50 2.06 -39.06
C SER A 737 20.16 3.53 -38.74
N THR A 738 21.17 4.31 -38.34
CA THR A 738 21.03 5.73 -38.01
C THR A 738 20.97 6.57 -39.28
N ILE A 739 21.80 6.22 -40.28
CA ILE A 739 21.81 6.87 -41.59
C ILE A 739 20.45 6.77 -42.28
N VAL A 740 19.86 5.56 -42.28
CA VAL A 740 18.54 5.32 -42.89
C VAL A 740 17.42 6.04 -42.14
N ARG A 741 17.46 6.06 -40.80
CA ARG A 741 16.42 6.71 -39.98
C ARG A 741 16.43 8.24 -40.09
N LEU A 742 17.60 8.85 -40.19
CA LEU A 742 17.74 10.32 -40.26
C LEU A 742 17.69 10.88 -41.69
N HIS A 743 17.64 10.02 -42.72
CA HIS A 743 17.73 10.42 -44.13
C HIS A 743 18.91 11.38 -44.40
N LEU A 744 20.10 11.03 -43.89
CA LEU A 744 21.27 11.92 -43.94
C LEU A 744 21.79 12.13 -45.36
N ASP A 745 22.08 13.38 -45.69
CA ASP A 745 22.88 13.73 -46.86
C ASP A 745 24.35 13.36 -46.65
N CYS A 746 25.09 13.16 -47.75
CA CYS A 746 26.51 12.79 -47.72
C CYS A 746 27.36 13.75 -46.87
N HIS A 747 27.07 15.05 -46.92
CA HIS A 747 27.76 16.06 -46.11
C HIS A 747 27.46 15.95 -44.60
N GLN A 748 26.21 15.68 -44.22
CA GLN A 748 25.82 15.50 -42.81
C GLN A 748 26.41 14.21 -42.24
N GLN A 749 26.48 13.16 -43.05
CA GLN A 749 27.12 11.90 -42.70
C GLN A 749 28.62 12.09 -42.42
N GLU A 750 29.32 12.86 -43.26
CA GLU A 750 30.74 13.15 -43.08
C GLU A 750 31.01 13.97 -41.81
N ASN A 751 30.19 14.99 -41.53
CA ASN A 751 30.31 15.79 -40.31
C ASN A 751 30.09 14.95 -39.04
N LEU A 752 29.06 14.09 -39.01
CA LEU A 752 28.82 13.19 -37.88
C LEU A 752 29.94 12.16 -37.71
N ALA A 753 30.50 11.64 -38.81
CA ALA A 753 31.64 10.73 -38.76
C ALA A 753 32.88 11.42 -38.16
N ASN A 754 33.16 12.67 -38.56
CA ASN A 754 34.26 13.46 -37.99
C ASN A 754 34.08 13.72 -36.49
N SER A 755 32.87 14.05 -36.05
CA SER A 755 32.56 14.20 -34.61
C SER A 755 32.71 12.88 -33.85
N ALA A 756 32.28 11.75 -34.43
CA ALA A 756 32.43 10.43 -33.84
C ALA A 756 33.90 9.97 -33.76
N HIS A 757 34.72 10.24 -34.79
CA HIS A 757 36.16 9.98 -34.78
C HIS A 757 36.86 10.82 -33.70
N THR A 758 36.56 12.12 -33.64
CA THR A 758 37.11 13.04 -32.63
C THR A 758 36.76 12.57 -31.22
N LEU A 759 35.50 12.22 -30.97
CA LEU A 759 35.03 11.65 -29.72
C LEU A 759 35.80 10.37 -29.36
N ALA A 760 35.97 9.46 -30.32
CA ALA A 760 36.64 8.19 -30.09
C ALA A 760 38.12 8.35 -29.74
N LEU A 761 38.81 9.27 -30.42
CA LEU A 761 40.21 9.61 -30.13
C LEU A 761 40.35 10.23 -28.73
N GLN A 762 39.48 11.18 -28.36
CA GLN A 762 39.50 11.79 -27.03
C GLN A 762 39.23 10.76 -25.92
N CYS A 763 38.32 9.81 -26.13
CA CYS A 763 38.07 8.72 -25.19
C CYS A 763 39.28 7.80 -25.06
N ALA A 764 39.93 7.45 -26.17
CA ALA A 764 41.14 6.63 -26.20
C ALA A 764 42.32 7.31 -25.51
N MET A 765 42.44 8.64 -25.57
CA MET A 765 43.46 9.39 -24.82
C MET A 765 43.22 9.34 -23.30
N LYS A 766 41.96 9.38 -22.87
CA LYS A 766 41.58 9.43 -21.44
C LYS A 766 41.61 8.05 -20.77
N ASP A 767 41.12 7.02 -21.45
CA ASP A 767 41.17 5.63 -21.00
C ASP A 767 41.59 4.70 -22.15
N PRO A 768 42.90 4.65 -22.45
CA PRO A 768 43.41 3.83 -23.54
C PRO A 768 43.09 2.35 -23.38
N GLN A 769 43.06 1.83 -22.16
CA GLN A 769 42.94 0.40 -21.90
C GLN A 769 41.59 -0.17 -22.35
N ASN A 770 40.51 0.60 -22.21
CA ASN A 770 39.16 0.13 -22.55
C ASN A 770 38.63 0.71 -23.86
N CYS A 771 39.17 1.84 -24.35
CA CYS A 771 38.61 2.56 -25.50
C CYS A 771 39.42 2.38 -26.81
N ALA A 772 40.69 1.98 -26.74
CA ALA A 772 41.59 1.91 -27.90
C ALA A 772 41.07 1.05 -29.06
N LEU A 773 40.63 -0.18 -28.78
CA LEU A 773 40.14 -1.10 -29.81
C LEU A 773 38.87 -0.55 -30.52
N SER A 774 37.97 0.04 -29.73
CA SER A 774 36.75 0.68 -30.25
C SER A 774 37.11 1.87 -31.13
N ALA A 775 38.06 2.72 -30.70
CA ALA A 775 38.51 3.87 -31.49
C ALA A 775 39.15 3.46 -32.82
N LEU A 776 40.02 2.44 -32.81
CA LEU A 776 40.61 1.87 -34.02
C LEU A 776 39.57 1.32 -34.99
N THR A 777 38.53 0.66 -34.47
CA THR A 777 37.46 0.09 -35.29
C THR A 777 36.59 1.17 -35.93
N LEU A 778 36.27 2.23 -35.18
CA LEU A 778 35.47 3.34 -35.69
C LEU A 778 36.22 4.14 -36.77
N CYS A 779 37.53 4.35 -36.56
CA CYS A 779 38.34 5.17 -37.47
C CYS A 779 38.88 4.39 -38.69
N GLU A 780 38.52 3.12 -38.90
CA GLU A 780 39.11 2.26 -39.94
C GLU A 780 39.03 2.85 -41.36
N LYS A 781 37.99 3.64 -41.65
CA LYS A 781 37.78 4.26 -42.97
C LYS A 781 38.52 5.58 -43.16
N ASP A 782 39.01 6.20 -42.09
CA ASP A 782 39.73 7.47 -42.11
C ASP A 782 41.19 7.24 -41.73
N HIS A 783 42.07 7.33 -42.73
CA HIS A 783 43.50 7.08 -42.54
C HIS A 783 44.12 7.98 -41.47
N ILE A 784 43.72 9.26 -41.37
CA ILE A 784 44.35 10.20 -40.43
C ILE A 784 43.93 9.87 -39.00
N ALA A 785 42.63 9.67 -38.79
CA ALA A 785 42.10 9.28 -37.48
C ALA A 785 42.62 7.90 -37.05
N PHE A 786 42.74 6.93 -37.97
CA PHE A 786 43.27 5.61 -37.68
C PHE A 786 44.75 5.63 -37.25
N GLU A 787 45.61 6.40 -37.94
CA GLU A 787 47.00 6.59 -37.52
C GLU A 787 47.09 7.23 -36.14
N THR A 788 46.26 8.24 -35.88
CA THR A 788 46.23 8.93 -34.58
C THR A 788 45.79 7.97 -33.47
N ALA A 789 44.75 7.17 -33.70
CA ALA A 789 44.31 6.14 -32.77
C ALA A 789 45.41 5.10 -32.50
N TYR A 790 46.11 4.65 -33.54
CA TYR A 790 47.22 3.72 -33.41
C TYR A 790 48.38 4.30 -32.59
N GLN A 791 48.70 5.59 -32.79
CA GLN A 791 49.73 6.27 -32.01
C GLN A 791 49.35 6.38 -30.53
N ILE A 792 48.08 6.69 -30.21
CA ILE A 792 47.58 6.69 -28.83
C ILE A 792 47.79 5.33 -28.16
N VAL A 793 47.56 4.22 -28.89
CA VAL A 793 47.83 2.87 -28.37
C VAL A 793 49.31 2.65 -28.10
N LEU A 794 50.20 3.08 -29.00
CA LEU A 794 51.65 2.95 -28.79
C LEU A 794 52.13 3.74 -27.58
N ASP A 795 51.66 4.98 -27.42
CA ASP A 795 52.03 5.84 -26.29
C ASP A 795 51.50 5.25 -24.98
N ALA A 796 50.26 4.74 -24.97
CA ALA A 796 49.66 4.10 -23.81
C ALA A 796 50.33 2.74 -23.47
N ALA A 797 50.78 2.00 -24.48
CA ALA A 797 51.57 0.79 -24.30
C ALA A 797 52.91 1.09 -23.62
N ALA A 798 53.53 2.24 -23.88
CA ALA A 798 54.75 2.66 -23.19
C ALA A 798 54.49 3.02 -21.71
N THR A 799 53.32 3.56 -21.38
CA THR A 799 52.95 3.99 -20.01
C THR A 799 52.35 2.88 -19.13
N GLY A 800 52.25 1.64 -19.62
CA GLY A 800 51.84 0.49 -18.81
C GLY A 800 50.43 -0.07 -19.07
N MET A 801 49.91 0.03 -20.31
CA MET A 801 48.68 -0.67 -20.69
C MET A 801 48.78 -2.18 -20.42
N ASN A 802 47.69 -2.79 -19.94
CA ASN A 802 47.63 -4.23 -19.69
C ASN A 802 47.96 -5.06 -20.94
N TYR A 803 48.85 -6.05 -20.79
CA TYR A 803 49.30 -6.92 -21.88
C TYR A 803 48.15 -7.66 -22.58
N THR A 804 47.07 -8.02 -21.87
CA THR A 804 45.92 -8.71 -22.47
C THR A 804 45.19 -7.85 -23.49
N GLN A 805 45.04 -6.55 -23.21
CA GLN A 805 44.43 -5.60 -24.13
C GLN A 805 45.36 -5.33 -25.32
N LEU A 806 46.66 -5.20 -25.08
CA LEU A 806 47.65 -5.03 -26.15
C LEU A 806 47.67 -6.22 -27.12
N PHE A 807 47.60 -7.46 -26.63
CA PHE A 807 47.48 -8.64 -27.49
C PHE A 807 46.18 -8.65 -28.28
N THR A 808 45.06 -8.29 -27.65
CA THR A 808 43.76 -8.19 -28.35
C THR A 808 43.82 -7.18 -29.51
N ILE A 809 44.42 -6.02 -29.29
CA ILE A 809 44.61 -5.00 -30.34
C ILE A 809 45.61 -5.47 -31.40
N ALA A 810 46.68 -6.17 -31.00
CA ALA A 810 47.66 -6.72 -31.94
C ALA A 810 47.04 -7.79 -32.87
N HIS A 811 46.22 -8.70 -32.33
CA HIS A 811 45.45 -9.66 -33.12
C HIS A 811 44.50 -8.96 -34.09
N TYR A 812 43.79 -7.92 -33.63
CA TYR A 812 42.94 -7.10 -34.49
C TYR A 812 43.73 -6.49 -35.67
N MET A 813 44.93 -5.96 -35.41
CA MET A 813 45.80 -5.37 -36.45
C MET A 813 46.28 -6.39 -37.48
N GLU A 814 46.60 -7.62 -37.06
CA GLU A 814 46.97 -8.70 -37.98
C GLU A 814 45.79 -9.10 -38.87
N HIS A 815 44.61 -9.29 -38.28
CA HIS A 815 43.39 -9.65 -39.01
C HIS A 815 42.99 -8.61 -40.08
N ARG A 816 43.31 -7.33 -39.85
CA ARG A 816 43.09 -6.24 -40.81
C ARG A 816 44.20 -6.07 -41.85
N GLY A 817 45.24 -6.92 -41.81
CA GLY A 817 46.30 -6.93 -42.82
C GLY A 817 47.51 -6.03 -42.50
N TYR A 818 47.71 -5.64 -41.23
CA TYR A 818 48.85 -4.81 -40.80
C TYR A 818 49.82 -5.59 -39.89
N PRO A 819 50.52 -6.63 -40.39
CA PRO A 819 51.32 -7.54 -39.56
C PRO A 819 52.51 -6.85 -38.88
N MET A 820 53.15 -5.86 -39.53
CA MET A 820 54.26 -5.09 -38.94
C MET A 820 53.79 -4.20 -37.76
N ARG A 821 52.54 -3.73 -37.79
CA ARG A 821 51.95 -2.93 -36.69
C ARG A 821 51.53 -3.81 -35.53
N ALA A 822 50.95 -4.98 -35.84
CA ALA A 822 50.65 -6.02 -34.87
C ALA A 822 51.91 -6.47 -34.12
N TYR A 823 53.01 -6.69 -34.85
CA TYR A 823 54.30 -7.06 -34.26
C TYR A 823 54.83 -6.02 -33.25
N LYS A 824 54.77 -4.72 -33.58
CA LYS A 824 55.18 -3.66 -32.66
C LYS A 824 54.36 -3.67 -31.35
N LEU A 825 53.04 -3.88 -31.44
CA LEU A 825 52.19 -3.98 -30.25
C LEU A 825 52.44 -5.26 -29.45
N ALA A 826 52.62 -6.39 -30.13
CA ALA A 826 52.93 -7.67 -29.51
C ALA A 826 54.26 -7.63 -28.75
N THR A 827 55.29 -6.99 -29.31
CA THR A 827 56.59 -6.82 -28.62
C THR A 827 56.47 -5.96 -27.38
N LEU A 828 55.69 -4.87 -27.42
CA LEU A 828 55.39 -4.06 -26.23
C LEU A 828 54.59 -4.85 -25.19
N ALA A 829 53.58 -5.62 -25.59
CA ALA A 829 52.81 -6.50 -24.70
C ALA A 829 53.71 -7.51 -23.96
N MET A 830 54.68 -8.09 -24.68
CA MET A 830 55.68 -9.01 -24.13
C MET A 830 56.58 -8.35 -23.06
N THR A 831 56.81 -7.04 -23.12
CA THR A 831 57.58 -6.34 -22.07
C THR A 831 56.84 -6.23 -20.73
N HIS A 832 55.51 -6.21 -20.78
CA HIS A 832 54.62 -6.09 -19.61
C HIS A 832 54.15 -7.46 -19.08
N LEU A 833 54.40 -8.54 -19.82
CA LEU A 833 54.05 -9.90 -19.43
C LEU A 833 55.11 -10.52 -18.50
N ASN A 834 54.66 -11.22 -17.47
CA ASN A 834 55.53 -12.02 -16.58
C ASN A 834 54.85 -13.35 -16.20
N LEU A 835 55.21 -14.42 -16.92
CA LEU A 835 54.79 -15.79 -16.64
C LEU A 835 55.79 -16.46 -15.70
N SER A 836 55.32 -16.80 -14.50
CA SER A 836 56.11 -17.46 -13.46
C SER A 836 56.28 -18.97 -13.71
N TYR A 837 57.16 -19.61 -12.93
CA TYR A 837 57.61 -21.00 -13.16
C TYR A 837 56.51 -22.08 -13.17
N ASN A 838 55.36 -21.83 -12.51
CA ASN A 838 54.28 -22.82 -12.29
C ASN A 838 52.97 -22.48 -13.03
N GLN A 839 53.01 -21.66 -14.08
CA GLN A 839 51.84 -21.20 -14.83
C GLN A 839 51.81 -21.80 -16.24
N ASP A 840 51.71 -23.13 -16.36
CA ASP A 840 51.69 -23.88 -17.62
C ASP A 840 50.33 -23.88 -18.34
N THR A 841 49.29 -23.37 -17.69
CA THR A 841 47.91 -23.25 -18.21
C THR A 841 47.44 -21.80 -18.37
N HIS A 842 48.36 -20.84 -18.29
CA HIS A 842 48.01 -19.41 -18.34
C HIS A 842 47.47 -19.00 -19.73
N PRO A 843 46.38 -18.23 -19.81
CA PRO A 843 45.74 -17.87 -21.09
C PRO A 843 46.68 -17.14 -22.06
N ALA A 844 47.57 -16.29 -21.54
CA ALA A 844 48.57 -15.56 -22.34
C ALA A 844 49.60 -16.45 -23.06
N ILE A 845 49.72 -17.75 -22.75
CA ILE A 845 50.65 -18.65 -23.43
C ILE A 845 50.34 -18.71 -24.94
N ASN A 846 49.06 -18.75 -25.31
CA ASN A 846 48.66 -18.77 -26.71
C ASN A 846 49.05 -17.47 -27.42
N ASP A 847 48.92 -16.33 -26.75
CA ASP A 847 49.31 -15.02 -27.29
C ASP A 847 50.83 -14.91 -27.47
N VAL A 848 51.62 -15.46 -26.54
CA VAL A 848 53.09 -15.52 -26.67
C VAL A 848 53.49 -16.40 -27.85
N LEU A 849 52.88 -17.58 -27.97
CA LEU A 849 53.14 -18.51 -29.07
C LEU A 849 52.77 -17.88 -30.42
N TRP A 850 51.63 -17.19 -30.47
CA TRP A 850 51.20 -16.42 -31.63
C TRP A 850 52.19 -15.30 -31.97
N ALA A 851 52.61 -14.50 -30.99
CA ALA A 851 53.56 -13.41 -31.21
C ALA A 851 54.91 -13.91 -31.74
N CYS A 852 55.37 -15.08 -31.27
CA CYS A 852 56.57 -15.73 -31.80
C CYS A 852 56.37 -16.22 -33.25
N ALA A 853 55.19 -16.77 -33.57
CA ALA A 853 54.84 -17.20 -34.92
C ALA A 853 54.74 -16.01 -35.90
N LEU A 854 54.11 -14.91 -35.49
CA LEU A 854 54.06 -13.65 -36.25
C LEU A 854 55.47 -13.07 -36.47
N SER A 855 56.32 -13.09 -35.44
CA SER A 855 57.71 -12.64 -35.56
C SER A 855 58.50 -13.49 -36.57
N HIS A 856 58.25 -14.80 -36.57
CA HIS A 856 58.88 -15.73 -37.50
C HIS A 856 58.38 -15.55 -38.95
N SER A 857 57.11 -15.19 -39.15
CA SER A 857 56.56 -14.94 -40.50
C SER A 857 57.05 -13.61 -41.10
N LEU A 858 57.38 -12.61 -40.28
CA LEU A 858 57.91 -11.32 -40.72
C LEU A 858 59.39 -11.38 -41.12
N GLY A 859 60.20 -12.18 -40.43
CA GLY A 859 61.61 -12.35 -40.78
C GLY A 859 62.52 -12.76 -39.63
N LYS A 860 63.78 -13.07 -39.96
CA LYS A 860 64.79 -13.51 -38.99
C LYS A 860 65.23 -12.40 -38.03
N ASN A 861 65.18 -11.15 -38.46
CA ASN A 861 65.62 -10.00 -37.66
C ASN A 861 64.58 -9.69 -36.57
N GLU A 862 63.31 -9.77 -36.92
CA GLU A 862 62.14 -9.55 -36.09
C GLU A 862 62.05 -10.64 -35.01
N LEU A 863 62.26 -11.90 -35.39
CA LEU A 863 62.37 -13.02 -34.43
C LEU A 863 63.56 -12.83 -33.47
N ALA A 864 64.71 -12.36 -33.96
CA ALA A 864 65.88 -12.10 -33.12
C ALA A 864 65.65 -11.02 -32.06
N ALA A 865 64.81 -10.02 -32.36
CA ALA A 865 64.46 -8.97 -31.42
C ALA A 865 63.45 -9.41 -30.34
N VAL A 866 62.56 -10.36 -30.63
CA VAL A 866 61.54 -10.84 -29.67
C VAL A 866 62.08 -11.87 -28.69
N ILE A 867 63.06 -12.69 -29.09
CA ILE A 867 63.60 -13.76 -28.24
C ILE A 867 64.11 -13.26 -26.88
N PRO A 868 64.89 -12.16 -26.78
CA PRO A 868 65.28 -11.61 -25.47
C PRO A 868 64.08 -11.21 -24.59
N LEU A 869 63.00 -10.73 -25.19
CA LEU A 869 61.77 -10.36 -24.47
C LEU A 869 61.02 -11.59 -23.97
N VAL A 870 60.94 -12.66 -24.77
CA VAL A 870 60.37 -13.97 -24.36
C VAL A 870 61.14 -14.54 -23.18
N VAL A 871 62.48 -14.54 -23.24
CA VAL A 871 63.34 -15.05 -22.17
C VAL A 871 63.15 -14.27 -20.86
N LYS A 872 62.89 -12.97 -20.95
CA LYS A 872 62.64 -12.12 -19.78
C LYS A 872 61.23 -12.30 -19.21
N SER A 873 60.23 -12.45 -20.08
CA SER A 873 58.81 -12.50 -19.71
C SER A 873 58.33 -13.90 -19.33
N VAL A 874 58.94 -14.97 -19.83
CA VAL A 874 58.51 -16.35 -19.60
C VAL A 874 59.55 -17.11 -18.80
N LYS A 875 59.17 -17.56 -17.61
CA LYS A 875 60.02 -18.39 -16.74
C LYS A 875 59.57 -19.85 -16.67
N CYS A 876 58.41 -20.17 -17.23
CA CYS A 876 57.88 -21.53 -17.28
C CYS A 876 58.65 -22.37 -18.31
N ALA A 877 59.34 -23.41 -17.83
CA ALA A 877 60.27 -24.19 -18.63
C ALA A 877 59.60 -24.96 -19.80
N THR A 878 58.39 -25.48 -19.58
CA THR A 878 57.63 -26.21 -20.61
C THR A 878 57.17 -25.30 -21.73
N VAL A 879 56.75 -24.06 -21.41
CA VAL A 879 56.34 -23.05 -22.40
C VAL A 879 57.53 -22.59 -23.23
N LEU A 880 58.68 -22.32 -22.59
CA LEU A 880 59.91 -21.98 -23.30
C LEU A 880 60.39 -23.11 -24.23
N SER A 881 60.27 -24.37 -23.79
CA SER A 881 60.60 -25.54 -24.61
C SER A 881 59.67 -25.70 -25.83
N ASP A 882 58.36 -25.43 -25.67
CA ASP A 882 57.41 -25.44 -26.79
C ASP A 882 57.72 -24.30 -27.78
N ILE A 883 57.96 -23.07 -27.29
CA ILE A 883 58.37 -21.93 -28.14
C ILE A 883 59.66 -22.28 -28.90
N LEU A 884 60.66 -22.85 -28.23
CA LEU A 884 61.91 -23.28 -28.85
C LEU A 884 61.68 -24.32 -29.96
N ARG A 885 60.85 -25.34 -29.71
CA ARG A 885 60.50 -26.36 -30.71
C ARG A 885 59.75 -25.77 -31.91
N ARG A 886 58.86 -24.80 -31.70
CA ARG A 886 58.13 -24.14 -32.80
C ARG A 886 59.01 -23.19 -33.60
N CYS A 887 59.98 -22.54 -32.97
CA CYS A 887 60.94 -21.67 -33.66
C CYS A 887 61.99 -22.44 -34.48
N THR A 888 62.21 -23.74 -34.20
CA THR A 888 63.11 -24.59 -35.01
C THR A 888 62.41 -25.21 -36.22
N LEU A 889 61.10 -25.40 -36.16
CA LEU A 889 60.28 -25.87 -37.27
C LEU A 889 59.95 -24.70 -38.21
N SER A 890 60.24 -24.82 -39.52
CA SER A 890 59.66 -23.90 -40.51
C SER A 890 58.14 -24.07 -40.50
N THR A 891 57.40 -22.98 -40.29
CA THR A 891 55.94 -22.98 -40.13
C THR A 891 55.26 -23.67 -41.33
N PRO A 892 54.46 -24.74 -41.13
CA PRO A 892 53.58 -25.26 -42.16
C PRO A 892 52.31 -24.38 -42.22
N GLY A 893 52.15 -23.62 -43.29
CA GLY A 893 50.88 -22.98 -43.64
C GLY A 893 50.88 -21.45 -43.67
N MET A 894 51.35 -20.87 -44.79
CA MET A 894 50.71 -19.69 -45.37
C MET A 894 50.80 -19.77 -46.89
N VAL A 895 49.62 -19.78 -47.52
CA VAL A 895 49.44 -19.42 -48.93
C VAL A 895 49.63 -17.91 -49.01
N ALA A 896 50.78 -17.46 -49.50
CA ALA A 896 50.97 -16.10 -49.99
C ALA A 896 51.52 -16.18 -51.42
N LEU A 897 50.69 -15.74 -52.36
CA LEU A 897 51.07 -15.52 -53.75
C LEU A 897 52.25 -14.53 -53.80
N HIS A 898 53.23 -14.89 -54.64
CA HIS A 898 54.37 -14.07 -55.08
C HIS A 898 55.49 -13.77 -54.06
N SER A 899 56.49 -14.66 -53.99
CA SER A 899 57.82 -14.40 -54.58
C SER A 899 58.74 -15.62 -54.47
N ARG A 900 59.56 -15.85 -55.49
CA ARG A 900 60.32 -17.08 -55.75
C ARG A 900 61.59 -17.20 -54.90
N ARG A 901 61.85 -18.46 -54.49
CA ARG A 901 63.16 -19.07 -54.12
C ARG A 901 63.81 -18.59 -52.82
N ASN A 902 63.58 -19.32 -51.72
CA ASN A 902 64.70 -19.91 -50.98
C ASN A 902 64.27 -21.15 -50.17
N SER A 903 64.96 -22.25 -50.41
CA SER A 903 64.73 -23.58 -49.86
C SER A 903 65.09 -23.65 -48.37
N GLY A 904 64.31 -24.45 -47.62
CA GLY A 904 64.40 -24.63 -46.18
C GLY A 904 65.80 -24.96 -45.64
N LYS A 905 66.34 -24.04 -44.83
CA LYS A 905 67.39 -24.33 -43.86
C LYS A 905 66.81 -24.13 -42.47
N LEU A 906 66.70 -25.22 -41.71
CA LEU A 906 66.44 -25.22 -40.28
C LEU A 906 67.36 -24.19 -39.61
N MET A 907 66.83 -23.32 -38.76
CA MET A 907 67.67 -22.39 -38.00
C MET A 907 68.55 -23.21 -37.06
N SER A 908 69.88 -23.02 -37.14
CA SER A 908 70.83 -23.72 -36.29
C SER A 908 70.68 -23.22 -34.85
N LEU A 909 70.38 -24.11 -33.90
CA LEU A 909 70.23 -23.79 -32.47
C LEU A 909 71.53 -23.24 -31.86
N ASP A 910 72.67 -23.46 -32.51
CA ASP A 910 73.98 -23.00 -32.05
C ASP A 910 74.30 -21.55 -32.46
N LYS A 911 73.40 -20.88 -33.19
CA LYS A 911 73.58 -19.48 -33.61
C LYS A 911 72.56 -18.56 -32.93
N ALA A 912 72.97 -17.34 -32.61
CA ALA A 912 72.07 -16.29 -32.15
C ALA A 912 70.97 -16.07 -33.21
N PRO A 913 69.69 -15.94 -32.81
CA PRO A 913 69.16 -15.72 -31.45
C PRO A 913 68.72 -16.99 -30.68
N LEU A 914 68.64 -18.16 -31.33
CA LEU A 914 68.04 -19.37 -30.73
C LEU A 914 68.88 -19.98 -29.61
N ARG A 915 70.21 -19.78 -29.63
CA ARG A 915 71.10 -20.23 -28.54
C ARG A 915 70.70 -19.62 -27.19
N GLN A 916 70.34 -18.33 -27.19
CA GLN A 916 69.90 -17.62 -25.97
C GLN A 916 68.60 -18.20 -25.42
N LEU A 917 67.66 -18.57 -26.29
CA LEU A 917 66.40 -19.20 -25.89
C LEU A 917 66.64 -20.61 -25.35
N LEU A 918 67.53 -21.38 -25.97
CA LEU A 918 67.93 -22.72 -25.51
C LEU A 918 68.56 -22.67 -24.10
N ASP A 919 69.55 -21.79 -23.91
CA ASP A 919 70.23 -21.63 -22.61
C ASP A 919 69.25 -21.16 -21.52
N ALA A 920 68.34 -20.23 -21.84
CA ALA A 920 67.27 -19.79 -20.93
C ALA A 920 66.27 -20.91 -20.59
N THR A 921 65.91 -21.76 -21.56
CA THR A 921 65.01 -22.91 -21.36
C THR A 921 65.65 -23.93 -20.43
N ILE A 922 66.94 -24.23 -20.64
CA ILE A 922 67.75 -25.08 -19.76
C ILE A 922 67.77 -24.53 -18.33
N GLY A 923 68.09 -23.23 -18.17
CA GLY A 923 68.07 -22.55 -16.87
C GLY A 923 66.69 -22.55 -16.19
N ALA A 924 65.61 -22.40 -16.96
CA ALA A 924 64.24 -22.45 -16.45
C ALA A 924 63.88 -23.85 -15.91
N TYR A 925 64.30 -24.93 -16.60
CA TYR A 925 64.12 -26.30 -16.11
C TYR A 925 64.83 -26.54 -14.78
N ILE A 926 66.07 -26.04 -14.65
CA ILE A 926 66.86 -26.13 -13.41
C ILE A 926 66.14 -25.42 -12.26
N ASN A 927 65.79 -24.14 -12.46
CA ASN A 927 65.14 -23.32 -11.44
C ASN A 927 63.77 -23.89 -11.02
N THR A 928 62.96 -24.34 -11.99
CA THR A 928 61.65 -24.95 -11.73
C THR A 928 61.79 -26.27 -10.97
N ALA A 929 62.81 -27.08 -11.26
CA ALA A 929 63.06 -28.31 -10.54
C ALA A 929 63.42 -28.06 -9.06
N HIS A 930 64.33 -27.13 -8.79
CA HIS A 930 64.67 -26.73 -7.42
C HIS A 930 63.44 -26.19 -6.67
N SER A 931 62.62 -25.35 -7.31
CA SER A 931 61.39 -24.82 -6.73
C SER A 931 60.34 -25.90 -6.45
N ARG A 932 60.08 -26.83 -7.38
CA ARG A 932 59.15 -27.95 -7.14
C ARG A 932 59.67 -28.86 -6.01
N LEU A 933 60.99 -29.07 -5.94
CA LEU A 933 61.62 -29.94 -4.95
C LEU A 933 61.63 -29.40 -3.52
N THR A 934 61.45 -28.10 -3.26
CA THR A 934 61.35 -27.60 -1.88
C THR A 934 60.10 -28.14 -1.18
N HIS A 935 58.93 -28.08 -1.83
CA HIS A 935 57.64 -28.45 -1.23
C HIS A 935 56.99 -29.73 -1.80
N ILE A 936 57.69 -30.52 -2.62
CA ILE A 936 57.14 -31.76 -3.22
C ILE A 936 56.67 -32.78 -2.18
N SER A 937 55.48 -33.35 -2.42
CA SER A 937 54.90 -34.45 -1.64
C SER A 937 54.99 -35.79 -2.38
N PRO A 938 54.91 -36.95 -1.68
CA PRO A 938 55.08 -38.27 -2.30
C PRO A 938 54.13 -38.60 -3.46
N ARG A 939 52.95 -37.97 -3.50
CA ARG A 939 51.95 -38.17 -4.57
C ARG A 939 52.40 -37.59 -5.92
N HIS A 940 53.29 -36.60 -5.93
CA HIS A 940 53.76 -35.91 -7.13
C HIS A 940 55.13 -36.42 -7.63
N TYR A 941 55.64 -37.52 -7.07
CA TYR A 941 56.94 -38.06 -7.45
C TYR A 941 56.97 -38.57 -8.89
N SER A 942 55.92 -39.24 -9.36
CA SER A 942 55.81 -39.69 -10.76
C SER A 942 55.82 -38.52 -11.74
N GLU A 943 54.98 -37.50 -11.49
CA GLU A 943 54.88 -36.30 -12.31
C GLU A 943 56.22 -35.53 -12.38
N PHE A 944 56.95 -35.44 -11.26
CA PHE A 944 58.26 -34.80 -11.23
C PHE A 944 59.31 -35.57 -12.04
N ILE A 945 59.25 -36.90 -12.02
CA ILE A 945 60.14 -37.77 -12.79
C ILE A 945 59.82 -37.70 -14.31
N GLU A 946 58.57 -37.46 -14.68
CA GLU A 946 58.20 -37.12 -16.07
C GLU A 946 58.66 -35.71 -16.46
N PHE A 947 58.55 -34.73 -15.57
CA PHE A 947 59.07 -33.38 -15.78
C PHE A 947 60.59 -33.40 -16.06
N LEU A 948 61.38 -34.16 -15.29
CA LEU A 948 62.82 -34.34 -15.55
C LEU A 948 63.11 -35.08 -16.86
N ALA A 949 62.23 -35.99 -17.30
CA ALA A 949 62.37 -36.64 -18.60
C ALA A 949 62.23 -35.63 -19.75
N LYS A 950 61.24 -34.73 -19.65
CA LYS A 950 61.05 -33.62 -20.60
C LYS A 950 62.20 -32.61 -20.55
N ALA A 951 62.75 -32.36 -19.36
CA ALA A 951 63.96 -31.54 -19.21
C ALA A 951 65.14 -32.18 -19.96
N ARG A 952 65.37 -33.49 -19.78
CA ARG A 952 66.43 -34.23 -20.48
C ARG A 952 66.34 -34.09 -21.99
N GLU A 953 65.14 -34.24 -22.57
CA GLU A 953 64.93 -34.03 -24.01
C GLU A 953 65.36 -32.64 -24.48
N THR A 954 65.11 -31.61 -23.67
CA THR A 954 65.47 -30.22 -24.00
C THR A 954 66.97 -29.97 -23.85
N PHE A 955 67.61 -30.54 -22.83
CA PHE A 955 69.07 -30.45 -22.65
C PHE A 955 69.81 -31.09 -23.84
N LEU A 956 69.34 -32.24 -24.34
CA LEU A 956 69.96 -32.92 -25.48
C LEU A 956 69.96 -32.11 -26.79
N LEU A 957 69.20 -31.01 -26.86
CA LEU A 957 69.23 -30.08 -28.00
C LEU A 957 70.50 -29.21 -28.02
N ALA A 958 71.23 -29.09 -26.91
CA ALA A 958 72.53 -28.41 -26.84
C ALA A 958 73.69 -29.38 -27.09
N HIS A 959 74.72 -28.94 -27.81
CA HIS A 959 75.96 -29.70 -28.08
C HIS A 959 76.59 -30.34 -26.83
N ASP A 960 76.57 -29.64 -25.69
CA ASP A 960 77.14 -30.03 -24.40
C ASP A 960 76.08 -30.46 -23.36
N GLY A 961 74.80 -30.56 -23.77
CA GLY A 961 73.69 -30.71 -22.84
C GLY A 961 73.62 -32.05 -22.11
N HIS A 962 74.20 -33.14 -22.65
CA HIS A 962 74.32 -34.40 -21.92
C HIS A 962 75.21 -34.25 -20.68
N ILE A 963 76.27 -33.44 -20.76
CA ILE A 963 77.18 -33.19 -19.62
C ILE A 963 76.48 -32.29 -18.60
N GLN A 964 75.83 -31.22 -19.05
CA GLN A 964 75.08 -30.31 -18.18
C GLN A 964 73.93 -31.01 -17.43
N PHE A 965 73.20 -31.92 -18.08
CA PHE A 965 72.09 -32.66 -17.45
C PHE A 965 72.60 -33.61 -16.35
N THR A 966 73.71 -34.32 -16.59
CA THR A 966 74.32 -35.19 -15.56
C THR A 966 74.75 -34.39 -14.34
N GLN A 967 75.43 -33.25 -14.54
CA GLN A 967 75.83 -32.35 -13.45
C GLN A 967 74.63 -31.80 -12.66
N PHE A 968 73.55 -31.46 -13.36
CA PHE A 968 72.31 -31.00 -12.74
C PHE A 968 71.64 -32.09 -11.88
N ILE A 969 71.54 -33.32 -12.39
CA ILE A 969 70.99 -34.45 -11.62
C ILE A 969 71.84 -34.76 -10.38
N ASP A 970 73.17 -34.71 -10.49
CA ASP A 970 74.07 -34.93 -9.35
C ASP A 970 73.94 -33.81 -8.29
N ASN A 971 73.75 -32.56 -8.73
CA ASN A 971 73.47 -31.44 -7.85
C ASN A 971 72.14 -31.63 -7.09
N LEU A 972 71.06 -32.04 -7.78
CA LEU A 972 69.77 -32.34 -7.14
C LEU A 972 69.89 -33.45 -6.09
N LYS A 973 70.64 -34.53 -6.41
CA LYS A 973 70.94 -35.63 -5.47
C LYS A 973 71.71 -35.13 -4.25
N GLN A 974 72.60 -34.15 -4.41
CA GLN A 974 73.44 -33.63 -3.34
C GLN A 974 72.70 -32.68 -2.40
N ILE A 975 71.87 -31.78 -2.93
CA ILE A 975 71.15 -30.77 -2.13
C ILE A 975 69.93 -31.37 -1.42
N TYR A 976 69.21 -32.31 -2.05
CA TYR A 976 67.95 -32.85 -1.51
C TYR A 976 68.07 -34.29 -0.98
N LYS A 977 69.24 -34.67 -0.44
CA LYS A 977 69.53 -36.02 0.14
C LYS A 977 68.49 -36.51 1.16
N GLY A 978 67.79 -35.60 1.84
CA GLY A 978 66.72 -35.91 2.79
C GLY A 978 65.49 -36.60 2.18
N LYS A 979 65.24 -36.44 0.87
CA LYS A 979 64.07 -37.02 0.16
C LYS A 979 64.38 -38.40 -0.45
N LYS A 980 64.75 -39.37 0.40
CA LYS A 980 65.29 -40.70 0.01
C LYS A 980 64.49 -41.44 -1.08
N LYS A 981 63.17 -41.53 -0.95
CA LYS A 981 62.30 -42.29 -1.89
C LYS A 981 62.25 -41.66 -3.29
N LEU A 982 62.22 -40.33 -3.38
CA LEU A 982 62.27 -39.62 -4.68
C LEU A 982 63.63 -39.75 -5.34
N MET A 983 64.72 -39.64 -4.56
CA MET A 983 66.08 -39.77 -5.09
C MET A 983 66.39 -41.18 -5.59
N MET A 984 65.76 -42.22 -5.04
CA MET A 984 65.81 -43.56 -5.63
C MET A 984 65.19 -43.59 -7.02
N PHE A 985 63.99 -43.00 -7.22
CA PHE A 985 63.36 -42.94 -8.54
C PHE A 985 64.16 -42.10 -9.56
N VAL A 986 64.80 -41.00 -9.12
CA VAL A 986 65.69 -40.21 -9.99
C VAL A 986 66.90 -41.04 -10.41
N ARG A 987 67.51 -41.81 -9.50
CA ARG A 987 68.66 -42.69 -9.78
C ARG A 987 68.27 -43.82 -10.75
N GLU A 988 67.13 -44.46 -10.51
CA GLU A 988 66.63 -45.55 -11.34
C GLU A 988 66.38 -45.12 -12.80
N LYS A 989 65.85 -43.91 -13.02
CA LYS A 989 65.47 -43.45 -14.37
C LYS A 989 66.57 -42.69 -15.13
N PHE A 990 67.48 -41.99 -14.43
CA PHE A 990 68.45 -41.07 -15.06
C PHE A 990 69.92 -41.32 -14.72
N GLY A 991 70.24 -42.35 -13.91
CA GLY A 991 71.63 -42.75 -13.58
C GLY A 991 71.87 -42.94 -12.10
#